data_AF-A0A8S4R8W7-F1
#
_entry.id   AF-A0A8S4R8W7-F1
#
_cell.length_a   1.000
_cell.length_b   1.000
_cell.length_c   1.000
_cell.angle_alpha   90.00
_cell.angle_beta   90.00
_cell.angle_gamma   90.00
#
_symmetry.space_group_name_H-M   'P 1'
#
loop_
_entity.id
_entity.type
_entity.pdbx_description
1 polymer ?
#
loop_
_entity_poly.entity_id
_entity_poly.type
_entity_poly.pdbx_seq_one_letter_code
_entity_poly.pdbx_strand_id
1 'polypeptide(L)'
;MSANAENDDDSFIIILGSSPGPSMAVEKCNGLLNGELDKSQIEDAMKDLPIEANMAFKAQFQLGDSPSPASMMVASTLITDDRSTEELQKRFGELLDENVVLKETLKQNNDSMKEQFMLIASCQEDMLKTHRLHKEKFDETRELVERLRQENKQLKLDISHISDSEVPINSETGESKSGASSGVEFVTSPDDDTIDKLTAQLELVEKQRRQVIVENEKLSWQKESLEHIVDATSKERDDAKEKLNIAEMQLSTKENVHALELQKLNFMVNDLHAKLKTASTNFPSDEISKRDAYIQQLETKLSAHQNELKKAQIKILDLENIKLEFTQHKSGVAESTKMYKEQIQELNNRIKEVQTIVFHPVHFSLSSECESASEYASYASNVKVYDRTLKHLSEYLTGLSNDLSDSLMHTLGVIASLYDFKLERCSADRVKSGLAEVKQMIERQHSAALTNISQVRGTLTIFEGIFKDYTELLKKSLTKQEPKPQSQSVEQLSAALVARGQEIQALEDRLAALKNYKDDCELLKAQVDLYKSDFEAERESREQMASEKENIATDLRTAQRKIQELTAQLDEIRILSPSLHSSVTTKGRPSSSATALPKPRETPAATTATGNMVYKCPKCMKFSSDQYKVMEDHFDFCLDDF
;
A
#
# COMPACT_ATOMS: atom_id res chain seq x y z
N MET A 1 -50.88 -6.57 -40.43
CA MET A 1 -51.36 -5.78 -39.28
C MET A 1 -50.66 -6.31 -38.04
N SER A 2 -50.06 -5.40 -37.27
CA SER A 2 -49.52 -5.47 -35.89
C SER A 2 -48.64 -6.68 -35.52
N ALA A 3 -47.32 -6.52 -35.43
CA ALA A 3 -46.53 -5.86 -34.37
C ALA A 3 -46.30 -6.80 -33.16
N ASN A 4 -45.14 -7.47 -33.19
CA ASN A 4 -44.49 -8.02 -32.01
C ASN A 4 -43.52 -6.95 -31.48
N ALA A 5 -43.74 -6.50 -30.25
CA ALA A 5 -42.79 -5.69 -29.52
C ALA A 5 -41.94 -6.63 -28.65
N GLU A 6 -40.63 -6.59 -28.90
CA GLU A 6 -39.59 -7.19 -28.08
C GLU A 6 -39.54 -6.44 -26.74
N ASN A 7 -39.42 -7.22 -25.67
CA ASN A 7 -39.42 -6.76 -24.29
C ASN A 7 -37.97 -6.82 -23.81
N ASP A 8 -37.24 -5.73 -23.99
CA ASP A 8 -35.91 -5.51 -23.41
C ASP A 8 -36.07 -5.04 -21.96
N ASP A 9 -35.66 -5.87 -21.01
CA ASP A 9 -35.30 -5.46 -19.63
C ASP A 9 -34.51 -6.59 -18.94
N ASP A 10 -33.35 -6.96 -19.50
CA ASP A 10 -32.34 -7.75 -18.76
C ASP A 10 -31.48 -6.81 -17.90
N SER A 11 -32.10 -6.32 -16.82
CA SER A 11 -31.41 -5.72 -15.68
C SER A 11 -30.77 -6.84 -14.86
N PHE A 12 -29.43 -6.91 -14.89
CA PHE A 12 -28.65 -7.87 -14.12
C PHE A 12 -28.76 -7.54 -12.61
N ILE A 13 -29.68 -8.23 -11.92
CA ILE A 13 -29.80 -8.19 -10.45
C ILE A 13 -28.69 -9.06 -9.86
N ILE A 14 -27.69 -8.43 -9.25
CA ILE A 14 -26.77 -9.11 -8.32
C ILE A 14 -27.48 -9.23 -6.97
N ILE A 15 -27.79 -10.46 -6.56
CA ILE A 15 -28.17 -10.79 -5.19
C ILE A 15 -26.89 -10.77 -4.33
N LEU A 16 -26.66 -9.67 -3.61
CA LEU A 16 -25.69 -9.62 -2.53
C LEU A 16 -26.38 -10.06 -1.23
N GLY A 17 -25.80 -11.08 -0.59
CA GLY A 17 -26.15 -11.51 0.76
C GLY A 17 -26.05 -10.34 1.74
N SER A 18 -26.98 -10.32 2.69
CA SER A 18 -27.27 -9.24 3.62
C SER A 18 -26.09 -8.95 4.56
N SER A 19 -25.56 -7.74 4.46
CA SER A 19 -24.75 -7.11 5.53
C SER A 19 -25.69 -6.65 6.67
N PRO A 20 -25.27 -6.70 7.96
CA PRO A 20 -26.09 -6.23 9.06
C PRO A 20 -26.26 -4.71 8.97
N GLY A 21 -27.48 -4.28 8.63
CA GLY A 21 -27.86 -2.88 8.58
C GLY A 21 -28.01 -2.24 9.97
N PRO A 22 -27.97 -0.89 10.01
CA PRO A 22 -27.91 -0.09 11.22
C PRO A 22 -29.27 0.00 11.91
N SER A 23 -29.32 -0.38 13.18
CA SER A 23 -30.50 -0.17 14.03
C SER A 23 -30.49 1.23 14.61
N MET A 24 -30.98 2.22 13.86
CA MET A 24 -31.57 3.45 14.40
C MET A 24 -32.60 3.98 13.39
N ALA A 25 -33.84 3.50 13.51
CA ALA A 25 -34.98 4.07 12.82
C ALA A 25 -35.29 5.45 13.44
N VAL A 26 -35.07 6.51 12.66
CA VAL A 26 -35.66 7.82 12.90
C VAL A 26 -36.81 7.95 11.93
N GLU A 27 -38.04 7.78 12.41
CA GLU A 27 -39.22 8.53 11.93
C GLU A 27 -40.48 8.15 12.72
N LYS A 28 -40.65 8.83 13.85
CA LYS A 28 -41.95 9.26 14.38
C LYS A 28 -41.66 10.28 15.47
N CYS A 29 -41.61 11.55 15.08
CA CYS A 29 -42.07 12.70 15.86
C CYS A 29 -41.68 13.97 15.10
N ASN A 30 -42.52 14.33 14.14
CA ASN A 30 -42.62 15.71 13.71
C ASN A 30 -43.49 16.45 14.76
N GLY A 31 -42.96 17.52 15.34
CA GLY A 31 -43.73 18.56 16.02
C GLY A 31 -43.95 18.41 17.52
N LEU A 32 -43.24 19.22 18.31
CA LEU A 32 -43.62 19.95 19.55
C LEU A 32 -42.32 20.56 20.09
N LEU A 33 -41.94 21.78 19.69
CA LEU A 33 -42.15 23.00 20.46
C LEU A 33 -42.16 22.78 21.98
N ASN A 34 -41.08 23.24 22.64
CA ASN A 34 -40.94 23.50 24.08
C ASN A 34 -41.52 22.43 25.03
N GLY A 35 -40.67 21.53 25.52
CA GLY A 35 -40.94 20.73 26.71
C GLY A 35 -39.64 20.43 27.44
N GLU A 36 -39.50 20.93 28.67
CA GLU A 36 -38.47 20.50 29.61
C GLU A 36 -38.53 18.98 29.77
N LEU A 37 -37.43 18.28 29.46
CA LEU A 37 -37.30 16.87 29.82
C LEU A 37 -37.25 16.77 31.34
N ASP A 38 -38.18 16.02 31.93
CA ASP A 38 -38.31 15.89 33.37
C ASP A 38 -37.10 15.16 33.97
N LYS A 39 -36.49 15.77 34.99
CA LYS A 39 -35.22 15.39 35.61
C LYS A 39 -35.23 13.95 36.16
N SER A 40 -36.42 13.45 36.48
CA SER A 40 -36.69 12.10 36.96
C SER A 40 -36.40 11.00 35.92
N GLN A 41 -36.64 11.26 34.64
CA GLN A 41 -36.46 10.27 33.57
C GLN A 41 -34.99 10.05 33.20
N ILE A 42 -34.18 11.10 33.33
CA ILE A 42 -32.73 11.03 33.11
C ILE A 42 -32.06 10.27 34.27
N GLU A 43 -32.55 10.45 35.50
CA GLU A 43 -31.95 9.82 36.68
C GLU A 43 -32.17 8.31 36.73
N ASP A 44 -33.33 7.81 36.25
CA ASP A 44 -33.62 6.38 36.19
C ASP A 44 -32.87 5.66 35.05
N ALA A 45 -32.58 6.35 33.93
CA ALA A 45 -31.74 5.81 32.85
C ALA A 45 -30.24 5.73 33.21
N MET A 46 -29.80 6.50 34.22
CA MET A 46 -28.41 6.58 34.65
C MET A 46 -28.07 5.60 35.79
N LYS A 47 -29.06 4.90 36.35
CA LYS A 47 -28.88 3.96 37.47
C LYS A 47 -28.01 2.76 37.14
N ASP A 48 -28.03 2.34 35.88
CA ASP A 48 -27.32 1.16 35.38
C ASP A 48 -25.91 1.49 34.85
N LEU A 49 -25.49 2.76 34.90
CA LEU A 49 -24.16 3.17 34.48
C LEU A 49 -23.15 3.00 35.64
N PRO A 50 -21.90 2.60 35.33
CA PRO A 50 -20.78 2.67 36.29
C PRO A 50 -20.68 4.07 36.89
N ILE A 51 -20.31 4.15 38.17
CA ILE A 51 -20.30 5.39 38.95
C ILE A 51 -19.47 6.49 38.27
N GLU A 52 -18.37 6.10 37.63
CA GLU A 52 -17.47 6.98 36.88
C GLU A 52 -18.12 7.54 35.61
N ALA A 53 -18.87 6.70 34.87
CA ALA A 53 -19.59 7.11 33.67
C ALA A 53 -20.77 8.01 34.02
N ASN A 54 -21.45 7.74 35.13
CA ASN A 54 -22.54 8.57 35.66
C ASN A 54 -22.02 9.97 36.06
N MET A 55 -20.86 10.04 36.72
CA MET A 55 -20.22 11.33 37.07
C MET A 55 -19.77 12.13 35.83
N ALA A 56 -19.18 11.48 34.83
CA ALA A 56 -18.78 12.13 33.59
C ALA A 56 -19.99 12.70 32.83
N PHE A 57 -21.09 11.94 32.76
CA PHE A 57 -22.33 12.39 32.11
C PHE A 57 -22.96 13.59 32.85
N LYS A 58 -23.03 13.54 34.18
CA LYS A 58 -23.55 14.67 34.99
C LYS A 58 -22.72 15.94 34.81
N ALA A 59 -21.39 15.83 34.72
CA ALA A 59 -20.50 16.96 34.45
C ALA A 59 -20.68 17.55 33.05
N GLN A 60 -20.88 16.70 32.03
CA GLN A 60 -21.00 17.12 30.64
C GLN A 60 -22.32 17.85 30.32
N PHE A 61 -23.39 17.54 31.06
CA PHE A 61 -24.71 18.15 30.90
C PHE A 61 -25.11 19.10 32.05
N GLN A 62 -24.21 19.40 32.99
CA GLN A 62 -24.45 20.26 34.17
C GLN A 62 -25.64 19.80 35.04
N LEU A 63 -25.90 18.49 35.08
CA LEU A 63 -27.01 17.92 35.83
C LEU A 63 -26.55 17.57 37.25
N GLY A 64 -26.70 18.53 38.16
CA GLY A 64 -26.40 18.40 39.59
C GLY A 64 -25.07 19.04 40.03
N ASP A 65 -24.88 19.16 41.34
CA ASP A 65 -23.72 19.82 41.94
C ASP A 65 -22.44 19.01 41.69
N SER A 66 -21.77 19.27 40.57
CA SER A 66 -20.43 18.77 40.31
C SER A 66 -19.47 19.34 41.38
N PRO A 67 -18.56 18.53 41.95
CA PRO A 67 -17.60 19.02 42.94
C PRO A 67 -16.82 20.18 42.32
N SER A 68 -16.77 21.31 43.04
CA SER A 68 -16.13 22.51 42.51
C SER A 68 -14.65 22.22 42.16
N PRO A 69 -14.04 22.96 41.23
CA PRO A 69 -12.61 22.81 40.93
C PRO A 69 -11.71 22.86 42.18
N ALA A 70 -12.14 23.58 43.22
CA ALA A 70 -11.49 23.59 44.52
C ALA A 70 -11.59 22.23 45.26
N SER A 71 -12.71 21.51 45.14
CA SER A 71 -12.88 20.17 45.73
C SER A 71 -12.02 19.10 45.02
N MET A 72 -11.81 19.20 43.71
CA MET A 72 -10.86 18.33 42.99
C MET A 72 -9.39 18.64 43.35
N MET A 73 -9.03 19.92 43.56
CA MET A 73 -7.70 20.29 44.05
C MET A 73 -7.44 19.75 45.47
N VAL A 74 -8.47 19.76 46.34
CA VAL A 74 -8.37 19.20 47.71
C VAL A 74 -8.24 17.68 47.70
N ALA A 75 -8.93 16.99 46.79
CA ALA A 75 -8.78 15.54 46.63
C ALA A 75 -7.38 15.13 46.11
N SER A 76 -6.78 15.93 45.21
CA SER A 76 -5.42 15.71 44.72
C SER A 76 -4.33 16.02 45.75
N THR A 77 -4.60 16.88 46.74
CA THR A 77 -3.66 17.17 47.84
C THR A 77 -3.71 16.12 48.95
N LEU A 78 -4.76 15.29 49.03
CA LEU A 78 -4.91 14.24 50.04
C LEU A 78 -4.31 12.88 49.63
N ILE A 79 -3.92 12.67 48.37
CA ILE A 79 -3.48 11.35 47.85
C ILE A 79 -1.95 11.24 47.65
N THR A 80 -1.17 12.32 47.84
CA THR A 80 0.29 12.25 47.69
C THR A 80 1.01 13.00 48.82
N ASP A 81 1.29 12.29 49.91
CA ASP A 81 2.13 12.78 51.02
C ASP A 81 3.63 12.94 50.65
N ASP A 82 4.04 12.62 49.41
CA ASP A 82 5.45 12.58 48.97
C ASP A 82 5.85 13.62 47.90
N ARG A 83 4.97 14.57 47.53
CA ARG A 83 5.34 15.64 46.60
C ARG A 83 4.91 17.00 47.12
N SER A 84 5.80 18.00 46.98
CA SER A 84 5.44 19.36 47.37
C SER A 84 4.25 19.83 46.53
N THR A 85 3.38 20.64 47.12
CA THR A 85 2.23 21.25 46.42
C THR A 85 2.64 21.99 45.15
N GLU A 86 3.88 22.49 45.12
CA GLU A 86 4.51 23.18 44.00
C GLU A 86 4.84 22.25 42.83
N GLU A 87 5.29 21.01 43.09
CA GLU A 87 5.52 20.00 42.04
C GLU A 87 4.20 19.50 41.43
N LEU A 88 3.16 19.33 42.24
CA LEU A 88 1.83 18.96 41.74
C LEU A 88 1.25 20.05 40.86
N GLN A 89 1.37 21.31 41.29
CA GLN A 89 0.89 22.47 40.55
C GLN A 89 1.63 22.64 39.21
N LYS A 90 2.94 22.36 39.19
CA LYS A 90 3.73 22.33 37.96
C LYS A 90 3.28 21.24 36.99
N ARG A 91 3.08 20.00 37.47
CA ARG A 91 2.58 18.87 36.65
C ARG A 91 1.17 19.14 36.11
N PHE A 92 0.32 19.80 36.88
CA PHE A 92 -1.01 20.19 36.45
C PHE A 92 -0.95 21.28 35.36
N GLY A 93 -0.02 22.22 35.47
CA GLY A 93 0.27 23.20 34.43
C GLY A 93 0.75 22.54 33.13
N GLU A 94 1.71 21.61 33.23
CA GLU A 94 2.21 20.84 32.08
C GLU A 94 1.09 20.05 31.38
N LEU A 95 0.19 19.41 32.14
CA LEU A 95 -0.96 18.69 31.58
C LEU A 95 -1.99 19.62 30.92
N LEU A 96 -2.19 20.82 31.46
CA LEU A 96 -3.06 21.82 30.85
C LEU A 96 -2.48 22.32 29.52
N ASP A 97 -1.18 22.57 29.47
CA ASP A 97 -0.47 22.98 28.26
C ASP A 97 -0.51 21.88 27.20
N GLU A 98 -0.27 20.61 27.57
CA GLU A 98 -0.42 19.45 26.69
C GLU A 98 -1.86 19.33 26.17
N ASN A 99 -2.87 19.57 27.01
CA ASN A 99 -4.27 19.51 26.59
C ASN A 99 -4.61 20.63 25.57
N VAL A 100 -4.02 21.81 25.73
CA VAL A 100 -4.16 22.93 24.77
C VAL A 100 -3.51 22.58 23.43
N VAL A 101 -2.29 22.04 23.46
CA VAL A 101 -1.58 21.62 22.24
C VAL A 101 -2.35 20.51 21.50
N LEU A 102 -2.87 19.52 22.23
CA LEU A 102 -3.67 18.45 21.65
C LEU A 102 -4.97 18.98 21.04
N LYS A 103 -5.66 19.92 21.69
CA LYS A 103 -6.87 20.56 21.13
C LYS A 103 -6.57 21.32 19.84
N GLU A 104 -5.47 22.09 19.80
CA GLU A 104 -5.13 22.84 18.59
C GLU A 104 -4.69 21.89 17.46
N THR A 105 -3.97 20.81 17.77
CA THR A 105 -3.58 19.79 16.80
C THR A 105 -4.81 19.07 16.22
N LEU A 106 -5.78 18.70 17.07
CA LEU A 106 -7.02 18.06 16.63
C LEU A 106 -7.86 19.00 15.77
N LYS A 107 -7.90 20.29 16.11
CA LYS A 107 -8.57 21.32 15.32
C LYS A 107 -7.91 21.50 13.95
N GLN A 108 -6.59 21.60 13.89
CA GLN A 108 -5.86 21.65 12.62
C GLN A 108 -6.10 20.40 11.75
N ASN A 109 -6.13 19.22 12.36
CA ASN A 109 -6.45 17.98 11.64
C ASN A 109 -7.87 18.01 11.06
N ASN A 110 -8.85 18.44 11.86
CA ASN A 110 -10.25 18.59 11.41
C ASN A 110 -10.39 19.62 10.28
N ASP A 111 -9.67 20.74 10.35
CA ASP A 111 -9.71 21.77 9.31
C ASP A 111 -9.05 21.26 8.01
N SER A 112 -7.91 20.57 8.11
CA SER A 112 -7.27 19.92 6.97
C SER A 112 -8.18 18.86 6.32
N MET A 113 -8.87 18.06 7.12
CA MET A 113 -9.80 17.04 6.63
C MET A 113 -10.99 17.68 5.89
N LYS A 114 -11.52 18.81 6.38
CA LYS A 114 -12.57 19.57 5.68
C LYS A 114 -12.08 20.11 4.34
N GLU A 115 -10.86 20.65 4.28
CA GLU A 115 -10.29 21.13 3.02
C GLU A 115 -10.14 19.98 2.00
N GLN A 116 -9.68 18.81 2.44
CA GLN A 116 -9.62 17.63 1.58
C GLN A 116 -11.01 17.18 1.10
N PHE A 117 -12.03 17.19 1.96
CA PHE A 117 -13.40 16.89 1.56
C PHE A 117 -13.94 17.88 0.51
N MET A 118 -13.66 19.17 0.67
CA MET A 118 -14.07 20.17 -0.33
C MET A 118 -13.35 19.97 -1.66
N LEU A 119 -12.07 19.61 -1.65
CA LEU A 119 -11.31 19.31 -2.88
C LEU A 119 -11.87 18.08 -3.61
N ILE A 120 -12.18 17.01 -2.88
CA ILE A 120 -12.79 15.80 -3.44
C ILE A 120 -14.16 16.14 -4.04
N ALA A 121 -14.99 16.92 -3.34
CA ALA A 121 -16.29 17.33 -3.84
C ALA A 121 -16.17 18.16 -5.14
N SER A 122 -15.24 19.11 -5.20
CA SER A 122 -14.96 19.89 -6.41
C SER A 122 -14.51 19.01 -7.59
N CYS A 123 -13.61 18.06 -7.33
CA CYS A 123 -13.13 17.13 -8.37
C CYS A 123 -14.26 16.23 -8.90
N GLN A 124 -15.15 15.76 -8.02
CA GLN A 124 -16.32 14.97 -8.41
C GLN A 124 -17.28 15.81 -9.27
N GLU A 125 -17.49 17.07 -8.93
CA GLU A 125 -18.32 17.99 -9.71
C GLU A 125 -17.74 18.24 -11.11
N ASP A 126 -16.43 18.48 -11.22
CA ASP A 126 -15.74 18.67 -12.50
C ASP A 126 -15.77 17.41 -13.39
N MET A 127 -15.63 16.23 -12.78
CA MET A 127 -15.78 14.95 -13.48
C MET A 127 -17.21 14.80 -14.05
N LEU A 128 -18.24 15.06 -13.23
CA LEU A 128 -19.64 14.99 -13.68
C LEU A 128 -19.94 16.00 -14.79
N LYS A 129 -19.36 17.20 -14.70
CA LYS A 129 -19.48 18.24 -15.73
C LYS A 129 -18.83 17.81 -17.04
N THR A 130 -17.64 17.19 -16.97
CA THR A 130 -16.93 16.67 -18.15
C THR A 130 -17.71 15.54 -18.81
N HIS A 131 -18.25 14.60 -18.02
CA HIS A 131 -19.14 13.55 -18.53
C HIS A 131 -20.39 14.11 -19.21
N ARG A 132 -20.99 15.16 -18.66
CA ARG A 132 -22.15 15.83 -19.27
C ARG A 132 -21.79 16.46 -20.62
N LEU A 133 -20.65 17.16 -20.70
CA LEU A 133 -20.16 17.75 -21.95
C LEU A 133 -19.83 16.71 -23.02
N HIS A 134 -19.20 15.59 -22.64
CA HIS A 134 -18.93 14.50 -23.58
C HIS A 134 -20.21 13.86 -24.10
N LYS A 135 -21.23 13.73 -23.24
CA LYS A 135 -22.55 13.24 -23.63
C LYS A 135 -23.22 14.19 -24.63
N GLU A 136 -23.26 15.49 -24.36
CA GLU A 136 -23.80 16.49 -25.30
C GLU A 136 -23.08 16.44 -26.65
N LYS A 137 -21.74 16.45 -26.66
CA LYS A 137 -20.97 16.35 -27.92
C LYS A 137 -21.23 15.06 -28.69
N PHE A 138 -21.48 13.96 -27.98
CA PHE A 138 -21.82 12.70 -28.62
C PHE A 138 -23.21 12.75 -29.26
N ASP A 139 -24.19 13.34 -28.58
CA ASP A 139 -25.53 13.54 -29.11
C ASP A 139 -25.52 14.49 -30.33
N GLU A 140 -24.75 15.58 -30.28
CA GLU A 140 -24.52 16.49 -31.44
C GLU A 140 -23.88 15.76 -32.63
N THR A 141 -22.88 14.91 -32.37
CA THR A 141 -22.20 14.12 -33.41
C THR A 141 -23.16 13.11 -34.03
N ARG A 142 -23.99 12.45 -33.20
CA ARG A 142 -25.02 11.52 -33.65
C ARG A 142 -26.03 12.23 -34.55
N GLU A 143 -26.54 13.40 -34.14
CA GLU A 143 -27.45 14.20 -34.99
C GLU A 143 -26.82 14.62 -36.31
N LEU A 144 -25.53 14.96 -36.32
CA LEU A 144 -24.82 15.31 -37.55
C LEU A 144 -24.71 14.12 -38.50
N VAL A 145 -24.38 12.94 -37.98
CA VAL A 145 -24.33 11.70 -38.78
C VAL A 145 -25.71 11.35 -39.34
N GLU A 146 -26.77 11.51 -38.54
CA GLU A 146 -28.15 11.28 -38.98
C GLU A 146 -28.53 12.22 -40.14
N ARG A 147 -28.19 13.51 -40.02
CA ARG A 147 -28.41 14.49 -41.09
C ARG A 147 -27.64 14.15 -42.37
N LEU A 148 -26.36 13.80 -42.26
CA LEU A 148 -25.55 13.41 -43.41
C LEU A 148 -26.06 12.13 -44.07
N ARG A 149 -26.64 11.20 -43.31
CA ARG A 149 -27.30 10.01 -43.86
C ARG A 149 -28.57 10.37 -44.63
N GLN A 150 -29.39 11.27 -44.09
CA GLN A 150 -30.59 11.76 -44.78
C GLN A 150 -30.23 12.52 -46.07
N GLU A 151 -29.21 13.37 -46.03
CA GLU A 151 -28.72 14.11 -47.20
C GLU A 151 -28.15 13.16 -48.26
N ASN A 152 -27.34 12.17 -47.87
CA ASN A 152 -26.87 11.14 -48.81
C ASN A 152 -28.01 10.33 -49.42
N LYS A 153 -29.06 10.02 -48.65
CA LYS A 153 -30.25 9.34 -49.17
C LYS A 153 -30.97 10.21 -50.19
N GLN A 154 -31.11 11.52 -49.93
CA GLN A 154 -31.72 12.47 -50.85
C GLN A 154 -30.89 12.61 -52.14
N LEU A 155 -29.57 12.77 -52.03
CA LEU A 155 -28.68 12.87 -53.18
C LEU A 155 -28.71 11.61 -54.05
N LYS A 156 -28.78 10.41 -53.44
CA LYS A 156 -28.96 9.15 -54.17
C LYS A 156 -30.29 9.12 -54.94
N LEU A 157 -31.38 9.62 -54.34
CA LEU A 157 -32.69 9.73 -55.02
C LEU A 157 -32.62 10.74 -56.17
N ASP A 158 -32.00 11.89 -55.97
CA ASP A 158 -31.85 12.92 -57.01
C ASP A 158 -30.99 12.41 -58.18
N ILE A 159 -29.91 11.67 -57.91
CA ILE A 159 -29.09 11.00 -58.95
C ILE A 159 -29.93 9.99 -59.73
N SER A 160 -30.77 9.18 -59.05
CA SER A 160 -31.64 8.21 -59.74
C SER A 160 -32.69 8.87 -60.64
N HIS A 161 -33.23 10.02 -60.22
CA HIS A 161 -34.17 10.80 -61.04
C HIS A 161 -33.52 11.44 -62.27
N ILE A 162 -32.24 11.81 -62.18
CA ILE A 162 -31.47 12.35 -63.30
C ILE A 162 -31.11 11.23 -64.29
N SER A 163 -30.74 10.04 -63.81
CA SER A 163 -30.46 8.89 -64.68
C SER A 163 -31.71 8.37 -65.41
N ASP A 164 -32.90 8.51 -64.82
CA ASP A 164 -34.17 8.09 -65.43
C ASP A 164 -34.74 9.14 -66.41
N SER A 165 -34.15 10.34 -66.50
CA SER A 165 -34.62 11.43 -67.37
C SER A 165 -33.90 11.53 -68.73
N GLU A 166 -32.92 10.68 -69.03
CA GLU A 166 -32.27 10.63 -70.36
C GLU A 166 -33.06 9.77 -71.36
N VAL A 167 -33.85 10.44 -72.22
CA VAL A 167 -34.57 9.85 -73.37
C VAL A 167 -33.63 9.73 -74.59
N PRO A 168 -33.74 8.66 -75.41
CA PRO A 168 -32.75 8.33 -76.45
C PRO A 168 -33.01 9.08 -77.78
N ILE A 169 -31.94 9.60 -78.41
CA ILE A 169 -31.99 10.17 -79.76
C ILE A 169 -30.90 9.54 -80.65
N ASN A 170 -31.36 8.86 -81.68
CA ASN A 170 -30.63 8.40 -82.87
C ASN A 170 -29.90 9.54 -83.59
N SER A 171 -28.73 9.28 -84.16
CA SER A 171 -28.46 9.51 -85.60
C SER A 171 -26.98 9.29 -85.95
N GLU A 172 -26.80 8.98 -87.23
CA GLU A 172 -25.67 8.34 -87.88
C GLU A 172 -24.48 9.29 -88.18
N THR A 173 -23.41 8.70 -88.72
CA THR A 173 -22.34 9.27 -89.56
C THR A 173 -21.13 9.95 -88.92
N GLY A 174 -19.94 9.54 -89.40
CA GLY A 174 -18.83 10.46 -89.62
C GLY A 174 -17.51 10.11 -88.94
N GLU A 175 -16.52 9.73 -89.75
CA GLU A 175 -15.16 9.34 -89.37
C GLU A 175 -14.33 10.45 -88.70
N SER A 176 -13.42 9.98 -87.83
CA SER A 176 -12.02 10.40 -87.65
C SER A 176 -11.62 11.04 -86.31
N LYS A 177 -10.58 10.40 -85.75
CA LYS A 177 -9.48 10.91 -84.90
C LYS A 177 -9.68 11.01 -83.38
N SER A 178 -8.80 10.23 -82.74
CA SER A 178 -8.06 10.55 -81.51
C SER A 178 -8.82 10.43 -80.20
N GLY A 179 -8.31 9.57 -79.32
CA GLY A 179 -8.66 9.58 -77.90
C GLY A 179 -8.75 8.18 -77.35
N ALA A 180 -7.73 7.79 -76.58
CA ALA A 180 -7.70 6.58 -75.81
C ALA A 180 -9.01 6.40 -75.04
N SER A 181 -9.59 5.21 -75.16
CA SER A 181 -10.67 4.72 -74.30
C SER A 181 -10.17 4.75 -72.85
N SER A 182 -10.55 5.81 -72.12
CA SER A 182 -10.49 5.83 -70.67
C SER A 182 -11.57 4.87 -70.19
N GLY A 183 -11.18 3.63 -69.97
CA GLY A 183 -11.96 2.69 -69.15
C GLY A 183 -12.08 3.27 -67.75
N VAL A 184 -13.17 4.01 -67.51
CA VAL A 184 -13.62 4.32 -66.16
C VAL A 184 -14.15 3.02 -65.60
N GLU A 185 -13.31 2.31 -64.85
CA GLU A 185 -13.73 1.21 -63.99
C GLU A 185 -14.76 1.76 -63.00
N PHE A 186 -16.02 1.43 -63.23
CA PHE A 186 -17.09 1.62 -62.27
C PHE A 186 -16.83 0.69 -61.08
N VAL A 187 -16.18 1.22 -60.05
CA VAL A 187 -16.00 0.53 -58.77
C VAL A 187 -17.39 0.26 -58.21
N THR A 188 -17.83 -1.00 -58.26
CA THR A 188 -19.03 -1.46 -57.57
C THR A 188 -18.88 -1.13 -56.08
N SER A 189 -19.84 -0.40 -55.51
CA SER A 189 -19.81 -0.05 -54.10
C SER A 189 -19.73 -1.33 -53.25
N PRO A 190 -19.02 -1.31 -52.11
CA PRO A 190 -19.03 -2.43 -51.17
C PRO A 190 -20.48 -2.78 -50.79
N ASP A 191 -20.80 -4.08 -50.73
CA ASP A 191 -22.13 -4.56 -50.30
C ASP A 191 -22.45 -4.02 -48.89
N ASP A 192 -23.70 -3.66 -48.59
CA ASP A 192 -24.10 -3.06 -47.30
C ASP A 192 -23.60 -3.87 -46.08
N ASP A 193 -23.55 -5.21 -46.18
CA ASP A 193 -22.99 -6.11 -45.16
C ASP A 193 -21.51 -5.86 -44.83
N THR A 194 -20.72 -5.44 -45.83
CA THR A 194 -19.30 -5.07 -45.62
C THR A 194 -19.17 -3.71 -44.97
N ILE A 195 -20.08 -2.78 -45.29
CA ILE A 195 -20.15 -1.46 -44.66
C ILE A 195 -20.55 -1.61 -43.19
N ASP A 196 -21.52 -2.48 -42.87
CA ASP A 196 -21.97 -2.74 -41.50
C ASP A 196 -20.86 -3.40 -40.65
N LYS A 197 -20.13 -4.37 -41.21
CA LYS A 197 -18.98 -5.00 -40.52
C LYS A 197 -17.85 -4.01 -40.25
N LEU A 198 -17.52 -3.15 -41.21
CA LEU A 198 -16.51 -2.12 -41.03
C LEU A 198 -16.97 -1.06 -40.02
N THR A 199 -18.27 -0.72 -40.00
CA THR A 199 -18.86 0.21 -39.03
C THR A 199 -18.79 -0.37 -37.61
N ALA A 200 -19.13 -1.64 -37.42
CA ALA A 200 -19.02 -2.32 -36.13
C ALA A 200 -17.57 -2.45 -35.64
N GLN A 201 -16.62 -2.72 -36.54
CA GLN A 201 -15.19 -2.71 -36.21
C GLN A 201 -14.70 -1.31 -35.81
N LEU A 202 -15.13 -0.27 -36.53
CA LEU A 202 -14.83 1.12 -36.18
C LEU A 202 -15.38 1.48 -34.80
N GLU A 203 -16.61 1.06 -34.47
CA GLU A 203 -17.22 1.31 -33.18
C GLU A 203 -16.48 0.61 -32.02
N LEU A 204 -16.00 -0.62 -32.25
CA LEU A 204 -15.18 -1.34 -31.28
C LEU A 204 -13.82 -0.67 -31.03
N VAL A 205 -13.13 -0.26 -32.10
CA VAL A 205 -11.85 0.47 -32.02
C VAL A 205 -12.06 1.82 -31.32
N GLU A 206 -13.15 2.51 -31.60
CA GLU A 206 -13.49 3.79 -30.95
C GLU A 206 -13.77 3.58 -29.46
N LYS A 207 -14.44 2.49 -29.07
CA LYS A 207 -14.68 2.14 -27.67
C LYS A 207 -13.37 1.83 -26.93
N GLN A 208 -12.45 1.09 -27.56
CA GLN A 208 -11.12 0.83 -27.01
C GLN A 208 -10.30 2.13 -26.89
N ARG A 209 -10.36 3.02 -27.89
CA ARG A 209 -9.72 4.33 -27.85
C ARG A 209 -10.24 5.17 -26.67
N ARG A 210 -11.56 5.20 -26.44
CA ARG A 210 -12.16 5.91 -25.28
C ARG A 210 -11.68 5.32 -23.95
N GLN A 211 -11.60 4.01 -23.84
CA GLN A 211 -11.09 3.35 -22.63
C GLN A 211 -9.65 3.78 -22.33
N VAL A 212 -8.78 3.79 -23.33
CA VAL A 212 -7.38 4.22 -23.19
C VAL A 212 -7.27 5.69 -22.81
N ILE A 213 -8.15 6.56 -23.33
CA ILE A 213 -8.18 7.98 -22.96
C ILE A 213 -8.55 8.15 -21.48
N VAL A 214 -9.60 7.47 -21.01
CA VAL A 214 -10.02 7.51 -19.61
C VAL A 214 -8.94 6.97 -18.67
N GLU A 215 -8.27 5.89 -19.06
CA GLU A 215 -7.16 5.34 -18.29
C GLU A 215 -5.95 6.29 -18.24
N ASN A 216 -5.63 6.96 -19.35
CA ASN A 216 -4.57 7.99 -19.38
C ASN A 216 -4.91 9.21 -18.52
N GLU A 217 -6.16 9.67 -18.54
CA GLU A 217 -6.60 10.77 -17.67
C GLU A 217 -6.50 10.37 -16.20
N LYS A 218 -6.93 9.14 -15.84
CA LYS A 218 -6.76 8.60 -14.49
C LYS A 218 -5.29 8.54 -14.07
N LEU A 219 -4.40 8.07 -14.95
CA LEU A 219 -2.96 8.04 -14.68
C LEU A 219 -2.37 9.45 -14.54
N SER A 220 -2.86 10.42 -15.33
CA SER A 220 -2.46 11.82 -15.22
C SER A 220 -2.85 12.40 -13.86
N TRP A 221 -4.09 12.16 -13.40
CA TRP A 221 -4.55 12.57 -12.07
C TRP A 221 -3.75 11.91 -10.95
N GLN A 222 -3.44 10.61 -11.07
CA GLN A 222 -2.59 9.92 -10.11
C GLN A 222 -1.17 10.50 -10.06
N LYS A 223 -0.61 10.86 -11.21
CA LYS A 223 0.70 11.51 -11.30
C LYS A 223 0.69 12.87 -10.60
N GLU A 224 -0.31 13.72 -10.87
CA GLU A 224 -0.44 15.04 -10.26
C GLU A 224 -0.66 14.96 -8.75
N SER A 225 -1.47 14.01 -8.28
CA SER A 225 -1.65 13.73 -6.86
C SER A 225 -0.34 13.29 -6.17
N LEU A 226 0.43 12.41 -6.80
CA LEU A 226 1.73 11.99 -6.29
C LEU A 226 2.74 13.14 -6.27
N GLU A 227 2.73 14.02 -7.27
CA GLU A 227 3.58 15.21 -7.32
C GLU A 227 3.28 16.16 -6.16
N HIS A 228 1.99 16.42 -5.88
CA HIS A 228 1.57 17.20 -4.70
C HIS A 228 2.01 16.57 -3.37
N ILE A 229 1.91 15.25 -3.21
CA ILE A 229 2.36 14.56 -1.99
C ILE A 229 3.88 14.69 -1.84
N VAL A 230 4.63 14.54 -2.93
CA VAL A 230 6.11 14.68 -2.93
C VAL A 230 6.52 16.09 -2.55
N ASP A 231 5.83 17.11 -3.05
CA ASP A 231 6.11 18.51 -2.73
C ASP A 231 5.79 18.83 -1.27
N ALA A 232 4.64 18.36 -0.76
CA ALA A 232 4.27 18.51 0.65
C ALA A 232 5.29 17.83 1.58
N THR A 233 5.65 16.59 1.28
CA THR A 233 6.63 15.82 2.07
C THR A 233 8.02 16.44 2.01
N SER A 234 8.41 16.99 0.86
CA SER A 234 9.70 17.69 0.71
C SER A 234 9.74 18.97 1.53
N LYS A 235 8.65 19.73 1.55
CA LYS A 235 8.52 20.94 2.37
C LYS A 235 8.58 20.62 3.86
N GLU A 236 7.85 19.61 4.33
CA GLU A 236 7.89 19.18 5.73
C GLU A 236 9.28 18.73 6.17
N ARG A 237 9.99 17.99 5.30
CA ARG A 237 11.39 17.59 5.54
C ARG A 237 12.29 18.81 5.66
N ASP A 238 12.13 19.80 4.78
CA ASP A 238 12.99 20.99 4.78
C ASP A 238 12.71 21.86 6.02
N ASP A 239 11.45 22.01 6.44
CA ASP A 239 11.06 22.68 7.68
C ASP A 239 11.61 21.95 8.92
N ALA A 240 11.62 20.61 8.92
CA ALA A 240 12.21 19.82 10.00
C ALA A 240 13.75 19.99 10.05
N LYS A 241 14.40 20.07 8.89
CA LYS A 241 15.85 20.30 8.78
C LYS A 241 16.23 21.70 9.30
N GLU A 242 15.45 22.72 8.98
CA GLU A 242 15.62 24.08 9.51
C GLU A 242 15.52 24.09 11.05
N LYS A 243 14.47 23.46 11.61
CA LYS A 243 14.28 23.34 13.07
C LYS A 243 15.42 22.61 13.76
N LEU A 244 15.93 21.54 13.15
CA LEU A 244 17.08 20.79 13.67
C LEU A 244 18.33 21.67 13.72
N ASN A 245 18.62 22.41 12.66
CA ASN A 245 19.78 23.30 12.59
C ASN A 245 19.72 24.42 13.64
N ILE A 246 18.52 24.99 13.86
CA ILE A 246 18.30 25.97 14.94
C ILE A 246 18.57 25.33 16.32
N ALA A 247 18.09 24.11 16.56
CA ALA A 247 18.31 23.41 17.83
C ALA A 247 19.80 23.07 18.06
N GLU A 248 20.52 22.64 17.03
CA GLU A 248 21.97 22.38 17.09
C GLU A 248 22.76 23.65 17.44
N MET A 249 22.43 24.78 16.82
CA MET A 249 23.04 26.08 17.13
C MET A 249 22.75 26.52 18.58
N GLN A 250 21.54 26.26 19.08
CA GLN A 250 21.18 26.54 20.48
C GLN A 250 21.92 25.63 21.47
N LEU A 251 22.15 24.36 21.11
CA LEU A 251 22.94 23.44 21.93
C LEU A 251 24.40 23.89 22.00
N SER A 252 25.00 24.22 20.85
CA SER A 252 26.39 24.70 20.79
C SER A 252 26.59 26.00 21.59
N THR A 253 25.63 26.93 21.54
CA THR A 253 25.70 28.14 22.37
C THR A 253 25.60 27.84 23.86
N LYS A 254 24.70 26.93 24.28
CA LYS A 254 24.61 26.50 25.70
C LYS A 254 25.87 25.78 26.17
N GLU A 255 26.46 24.91 25.35
CA GLU A 255 27.72 24.23 25.67
C GLU A 255 28.86 25.21 25.92
N ASN A 256 28.98 26.25 25.08
CA ASN A 256 29.97 27.31 25.28
C ASN A 256 29.75 28.09 26.59
N VAL A 257 28.49 28.39 26.94
CA VAL A 257 28.14 29.07 28.20
C VAL A 257 28.53 28.20 29.40
N HIS A 258 28.16 26.92 29.38
CA HIS A 258 28.52 25.98 30.46
C HIS A 258 30.04 25.77 30.57
N ALA A 259 30.77 25.73 29.45
CA ALA A 259 32.23 25.64 29.46
C ALA A 259 32.88 26.85 30.15
N LEU A 260 32.37 28.06 29.88
CA LEU A 260 32.80 29.29 30.55
C LEU A 260 32.50 29.27 32.06
N GLU A 261 31.31 28.80 32.45
CA GLU A 261 30.96 28.66 33.87
C GLU A 261 31.84 27.64 34.59
N LEU A 262 32.13 26.50 33.97
CA LEU A 262 33.05 25.49 34.49
C LEU A 262 34.47 26.06 34.65
N GLN A 263 34.94 26.86 33.69
CA GLN A 263 36.24 27.51 33.79
C GLN A 263 36.30 28.49 34.96
N LYS A 264 35.23 29.28 35.16
CA LYS A 264 35.10 30.20 36.29
C LYS A 264 35.05 29.45 37.63
N LEU A 265 34.33 28.34 37.69
CA LEU A 265 34.25 27.49 38.87
C LEU A 265 35.61 26.88 39.21
N ASN A 266 36.34 26.38 38.22
CA ASN A 266 37.70 25.87 38.39
C ASN A 266 38.66 26.94 38.91
N PHE A 267 38.56 28.18 38.39
CA PHE A 267 39.36 29.28 38.91
C PHE A 267 39.08 29.56 40.39
N MET A 268 37.80 29.59 40.78
CA MET A 268 37.41 29.78 42.18
C MET A 268 37.86 28.62 43.09
N VAL A 269 37.75 27.37 42.63
CA VAL A 269 38.21 26.20 43.38
C VAL A 269 39.72 26.25 43.61
N ASN A 270 40.49 26.66 42.60
CA ASN A 270 41.94 26.81 42.72
C ASN A 270 42.35 27.96 43.66
N ASP A 271 41.65 29.10 43.60
CA ASP A 271 41.85 30.22 44.52
C ASP A 271 41.52 29.85 45.98
N LEU A 272 40.40 29.13 46.20
CA LEU A 272 40.03 28.62 47.51
C LEU A 272 41.04 27.59 48.03
N HIS A 273 41.55 26.70 47.18
CA HIS A 273 42.61 25.76 47.54
C HIS A 273 43.90 26.48 47.95
N ALA A 274 44.29 27.54 47.25
CA ALA A 274 45.46 28.35 47.60
C ALA A 274 45.27 29.04 48.97
N LYS A 275 44.08 29.60 49.22
CA LYS A 275 43.73 30.24 50.50
C LYS A 275 43.68 29.25 51.67
N LEU A 276 43.16 28.04 51.44
CA LEU A 276 43.13 26.98 52.45
C LEU A 276 44.54 26.53 52.85
N LYS A 277 45.47 26.49 51.88
CA LYS A 277 46.88 26.14 52.11
C LYS A 277 47.62 27.20 52.93
N THR A 278 47.16 28.45 52.89
CA THR A 278 47.73 29.57 53.68
C THR A 278 47.11 29.75 55.07
N ALA A 279 45.94 29.17 55.34
CA ALA A 279 45.18 29.40 56.58
C ALA A 279 45.41 28.34 57.67
N SER A 280 46.50 27.55 57.61
CA SER A 280 46.84 26.57 58.64
C SER A 280 47.49 27.24 59.86
N THR A 281 46.73 28.04 60.60
CA THR A 281 46.94 28.31 62.04
C THR A 281 45.68 28.92 62.66
N ASN A 282 45.10 28.17 63.60
CA ASN A 282 44.12 28.52 64.66
C ASN A 282 42.79 29.17 64.26
N PHE A 283 41.65 28.50 64.54
CA PHE A 283 40.33 29.10 64.35
C PHE A 283 39.31 28.90 65.50
N PRO A 284 38.46 29.92 65.77
CA PRO A 284 37.41 29.91 66.77
C PRO A 284 36.04 29.46 66.20
N SER A 285 35.13 29.13 67.12
CA SER A 285 33.84 28.42 66.91
C SER A 285 32.86 29.00 65.87
N ASP A 286 32.97 30.28 65.49
CA ASP A 286 32.07 30.95 64.53
C ASP A 286 32.39 30.61 63.06
N GLU A 287 33.63 30.16 62.79
CA GLU A 287 34.00 29.68 61.46
C GLU A 287 33.50 28.26 61.17
N ILE A 288 33.24 27.47 62.21
CA ILE A 288 32.78 26.08 62.06
C ILE A 288 31.35 26.09 61.49
N SER A 289 30.46 26.92 62.03
CA SER A 289 29.09 27.07 61.52
C SER A 289 29.03 27.54 60.06
N LYS A 290 29.97 28.40 59.64
CA LYS A 290 30.08 28.84 58.23
C LYS A 290 30.63 27.75 57.33
N ARG A 291 31.57 26.93 57.82
CA ARG A 291 32.07 25.75 57.12
C ARG A 291 30.97 24.70 56.96
N ASP A 292 30.18 24.45 58.00
CA ASP A 292 29.07 23.49 57.95
C ASP A 292 27.98 23.92 56.97
N ALA A 293 27.61 25.21 56.94
CA ALA A 293 26.68 25.74 55.95
C ALA A 293 27.19 25.61 54.51
N TYR A 294 28.51 25.79 54.30
CA TYR A 294 29.13 25.63 52.99
C TYR A 294 29.23 24.15 52.58
N ILE A 295 29.50 23.25 53.52
CA ILE A 295 29.48 21.80 53.30
C ILE A 295 28.08 21.36 52.87
N GLN A 296 27.02 21.82 53.56
CA GLN A 296 25.64 21.53 53.18
C GLN A 296 25.30 22.03 51.77
N GLN A 297 25.80 23.21 51.40
CA GLN A 297 25.61 23.76 50.06
C GLN A 297 26.32 22.93 48.98
N LEU A 298 27.54 22.45 49.27
CA LEU A 298 28.28 21.56 48.39
C LEU A 298 27.61 20.19 48.27
N GLU A 299 27.10 19.62 49.36
CA GLU A 299 26.34 18.36 49.37
C GLU A 299 25.07 18.47 48.51
N THR A 300 24.35 19.60 48.60
CA THR A 300 23.17 19.85 47.78
C THR A 300 23.52 19.90 46.29
N LYS A 301 24.63 20.58 45.94
CA LYS A 301 25.12 20.64 44.55
C LYS A 301 25.60 19.27 44.05
N LEU A 302 26.26 18.49 44.91
CA LEU A 302 26.75 17.16 44.59
C LEU A 302 25.57 16.20 44.32
N SER A 303 24.51 16.28 45.14
CA SER A 303 23.25 15.58 44.91
C SER A 303 22.59 15.97 43.59
N ALA A 304 22.54 17.27 43.26
CA ALA A 304 21.99 17.75 41.99
C ALA A 304 22.76 17.21 40.77
N HIS A 305 24.11 17.30 40.79
CA HIS A 305 24.94 16.76 39.72
C HIS A 305 24.84 15.24 39.62
N GLN A 306 24.66 14.53 40.74
CA GLN A 306 24.48 13.09 40.73
C GLN A 306 23.13 12.69 40.13
N ASN A 307 22.08 13.50 40.29
CA ASN A 307 20.81 13.31 39.60
C ASN A 307 20.90 13.63 38.11
N GLU A 308 21.63 14.67 37.72
CA GLU A 308 21.88 14.95 36.29
C GLU A 308 22.69 13.84 35.62
N LEU A 309 23.70 13.30 36.30
CA LEU A 309 24.46 12.15 35.80
C LEU A 309 23.57 10.94 35.57
N LYS A 310 22.65 10.63 36.50
CA LYS A 310 21.67 9.55 36.33
C LYS A 310 20.76 9.78 35.14
N LYS A 311 20.27 11.01 34.93
CA LYS A 311 19.45 11.36 33.76
C LYS A 311 20.22 11.20 32.46
N ALA A 312 21.49 11.61 32.42
CA ALA A 312 22.35 11.42 31.26
C ALA A 312 22.60 9.94 30.97
N GLN A 313 22.81 9.11 31.99
CA GLN A 313 22.97 7.66 31.85
C GLN A 313 21.72 6.98 31.27
N ILE A 314 20.52 7.37 31.72
CA ILE A 314 19.26 6.86 31.14
C ILE A 314 19.16 7.25 29.67
N LYS A 315 19.47 8.51 29.34
CA LYS A 315 19.41 8.99 27.95
C LYS A 315 20.41 8.27 27.03
N ILE A 316 21.58 7.87 27.54
CA ILE A 316 22.54 7.05 26.79
C ILE A 316 21.96 5.66 26.51
N LEU A 317 21.33 5.03 27.51
CA LEU A 317 20.67 3.73 27.32
C LEU A 317 19.55 3.79 26.28
N ASP A 318 18.73 4.85 26.29
CA ASP A 318 17.68 5.06 25.29
C ASP A 318 18.26 5.18 23.87
N LEU A 319 19.37 5.93 23.72
CA LEU A 319 20.07 6.06 22.44
C LEU A 319 20.71 4.74 21.97
N GLU A 320 21.21 3.91 22.90
CA GLU A 320 21.71 2.57 22.59
C GLU A 320 20.59 1.64 22.12
N ASN A 321 19.39 1.74 22.70
CA ASN A 321 18.22 0.98 22.25
C ASN A 321 17.77 1.39 20.84
N ILE A 322 17.66 2.71 20.58
CA ILE A 322 17.33 3.22 19.24
C ILE A 322 18.35 2.75 18.20
N LYS A 323 19.64 2.73 18.54
CA LYS A 323 20.70 2.22 17.66
C LYS A 323 20.52 0.72 17.36
N LEU A 324 20.08 -0.07 18.34
CA LEU A 324 19.81 -1.49 18.16
C LEU A 324 18.63 -1.72 17.20
N GLU A 325 17.52 -1.00 17.40
CA GLU A 325 16.34 -1.04 16.53
C GLU A 325 16.69 -0.62 15.09
N PHE A 326 17.46 0.46 14.92
CA PHE A 326 17.94 0.87 13.60
C PHE A 326 18.78 -0.20 12.92
N THR A 327 19.60 -0.93 13.69
CA THR A 327 20.42 -2.03 13.16
C THR A 327 19.56 -3.21 12.71
N GLN A 328 18.52 -3.56 13.47
CA GLN A 328 17.55 -4.58 13.08
C GLN A 328 16.79 -4.18 11.81
N HIS A 329 16.26 -2.96 11.75
CA HIS A 329 15.58 -2.45 10.56
C HIS A 329 16.48 -2.49 9.32
N LYS A 330 17.75 -2.07 9.47
CA LYS A 330 18.75 -2.14 8.39
C LYS A 330 18.97 -3.58 7.90
N SER A 331 18.98 -4.56 8.81
CA SER A 331 19.11 -5.97 8.42
C SER A 331 17.88 -6.50 7.67
N GLY A 332 16.67 -6.15 8.10
CA GLY A 332 15.42 -6.53 7.39
C GLY A 332 15.31 -5.92 6.00
N VAL A 333 15.74 -4.66 5.82
CA VAL A 333 15.81 -4.02 4.50
C VAL A 333 16.83 -4.72 3.60
N ALA A 334 17.97 -5.16 4.14
CA ALA A 334 18.97 -5.90 3.38
C ALA A 334 18.45 -7.28 2.91
N GLU A 335 17.70 -7.99 3.75
CA GLU A 335 17.04 -9.25 3.38
C GLU A 335 15.97 -9.05 2.30
N SER A 336 15.13 -8.02 2.45
CA SER A 336 14.12 -7.67 1.43
C SER A 336 14.77 -7.34 0.09
N THR A 337 15.87 -6.59 0.11
CA THR A 337 16.66 -6.27 -1.09
C THR A 337 17.24 -7.53 -1.75
N LYS A 338 17.71 -8.49 -0.94
CA LYS A 338 18.21 -9.77 -1.44
C LYS A 338 17.11 -10.58 -2.13
N MET A 339 15.93 -10.65 -1.51
CA MET A 339 14.76 -11.34 -2.07
C MET A 339 14.35 -10.75 -3.44
N TYR A 340 14.27 -9.41 -3.54
CA TYR A 340 13.95 -8.77 -4.82
C TYR A 340 15.00 -9.04 -5.91
N LYS A 341 16.30 -9.10 -5.56
CA LYS A 341 17.34 -9.48 -6.51
C LYS A 341 17.16 -10.92 -7.02
N GLU A 342 16.82 -11.85 -6.15
CA GLU A 342 16.55 -13.25 -6.51
C GLU A 342 15.33 -13.36 -7.44
N GLN A 343 14.25 -12.63 -7.16
CA GLN A 343 13.06 -12.57 -8.02
C GLN A 343 13.36 -11.99 -9.42
N ILE A 344 14.14 -10.92 -9.49
CA ILE A 344 14.58 -10.34 -10.77
C ILE A 344 15.45 -11.33 -11.54
N GLN A 345 16.29 -12.09 -10.85
CA GLN A 345 17.14 -13.10 -11.49
C GLN A 345 16.32 -14.27 -12.05
N GLU A 346 15.31 -14.73 -11.32
CA GLU A 346 14.35 -15.74 -11.78
C GLU A 346 13.58 -15.27 -13.03
N LEU A 347 13.07 -14.03 -13.02
CA LEU A 347 12.41 -13.44 -14.19
C LEU A 347 13.33 -13.37 -15.41
N ASN A 348 14.59 -12.98 -15.22
CA ASN A 348 15.58 -12.97 -16.29
C ASN A 348 15.85 -14.37 -16.85
N ASN A 349 15.88 -15.40 -16.00
CA ASN A 349 16.04 -16.78 -16.45
C ASN A 349 14.85 -17.22 -17.30
N ARG A 350 13.61 -16.93 -16.88
CA ARG A 350 12.40 -17.22 -17.66
C ARG A 350 12.36 -16.50 -19.00
N ILE A 351 12.78 -15.23 -19.04
CA ILE A 351 12.87 -14.49 -20.31
C ILE A 351 13.87 -15.15 -21.26
N LYS A 352 15.03 -15.60 -20.74
CA LYS A 352 16.02 -16.35 -21.54
C LYS A 352 15.45 -17.67 -22.06
N GLU A 353 14.73 -18.41 -21.23
CA GLU A 353 14.07 -19.66 -21.64
C GLU A 353 13.05 -19.42 -22.76
N VAL A 354 12.22 -18.37 -22.65
CA VAL A 354 11.25 -17.99 -23.68
C VAL A 354 11.95 -17.52 -24.96
N GLN A 355 13.08 -16.81 -24.87
CA GLN A 355 13.88 -16.40 -26.02
C GLN A 355 14.56 -17.59 -26.74
N THR A 356 14.86 -18.69 -26.05
CA THR A 356 15.40 -19.91 -26.66
C THR A 356 14.35 -20.79 -27.36
N ILE A 357 13.04 -20.47 -27.22
CA ILE A 357 11.98 -21.09 -28.04
C ILE A 357 12.00 -20.41 -29.42
N VAL A 358 12.96 -20.83 -30.25
CA VAL A 358 13.14 -20.38 -31.62
C VAL A 358 11.90 -20.72 -32.45
N PHE A 359 11.31 -19.71 -33.10
CA PHE A 359 10.43 -19.89 -34.26
C PHE A 359 11.15 -20.74 -35.30
N HIS A 360 10.91 -22.04 -35.30
CA HIS A 360 11.37 -22.91 -36.37
C HIS A 360 10.54 -22.57 -37.62
N PRO A 361 11.19 -22.21 -38.75
CA PRO A 361 10.47 -22.03 -40.00
C PRO A 361 9.77 -23.34 -40.33
N VAL A 362 8.45 -23.30 -40.48
CA VAL A 362 7.67 -24.45 -40.92
C VAL A 362 8.12 -24.78 -42.34
N HIS A 363 8.94 -25.81 -42.50
CA HIS A 363 9.28 -26.35 -43.81
C HIS A 363 8.02 -26.98 -44.41
N PHE A 364 7.40 -26.28 -45.36
CA PHE A 364 6.34 -26.84 -46.20
C PHE A 364 6.97 -27.85 -47.18
N SER A 365 6.78 -29.15 -46.91
CA SER A 365 6.98 -30.19 -47.92
C SER A 365 5.78 -30.21 -48.86
N LEU A 366 5.91 -29.58 -50.01
CA LEU A 366 4.95 -29.72 -51.12
C LEU A 366 5.25 -31.00 -51.90
N SER A 367 4.33 -31.95 -51.81
CA SER A 367 4.32 -33.20 -52.57
C SER A 367 4.35 -32.93 -54.08
N SER A 368 5.27 -33.61 -54.77
CA SER A 368 5.58 -33.44 -56.18
C SER A 368 4.56 -34.12 -57.09
N GLU A 369 3.50 -33.40 -57.47
CA GLU A 369 2.73 -33.70 -58.68
C GLU A 369 2.35 -32.37 -59.36
N CYS A 370 3.21 -31.85 -60.25
CA CYS A 370 2.80 -30.80 -61.18
C CYS A 370 3.61 -30.85 -62.48
N GLU A 371 2.88 -31.06 -63.57
CA GLU A 371 3.36 -31.22 -64.94
C GLU A 371 3.70 -29.88 -65.58
N SER A 372 4.83 -29.26 -65.23
CA SER A 372 5.67 -28.51 -66.19
C SER A 372 6.96 -28.04 -65.52
N ALA A 373 8.11 -28.43 -66.08
CA ALA A 373 9.42 -28.13 -65.52
C ALA A 373 9.75 -26.60 -65.48
N SER A 374 9.05 -25.79 -66.27
CA SER A 374 9.25 -24.34 -66.38
C SER A 374 8.58 -23.56 -65.24
N GLU A 375 7.36 -23.94 -64.83
CA GLU A 375 6.65 -23.24 -63.75
C GLU A 375 7.23 -23.62 -62.39
N TYR A 376 7.62 -24.89 -62.19
CA TYR A 376 8.29 -25.35 -60.98
C TYR A 376 9.62 -24.61 -60.72
N ALA A 377 10.40 -24.33 -61.78
CA ALA A 377 11.64 -23.56 -61.66
C ALA A 377 11.39 -22.10 -61.23
N SER A 378 10.29 -21.49 -61.69
CA SER A 378 9.85 -20.15 -61.30
C SER A 378 9.40 -20.10 -59.84
N TYR A 379 8.56 -21.06 -59.41
CA TYR A 379 8.12 -21.17 -58.02
C TYR A 379 9.30 -21.44 -57.07
N ALA A 380 10.21 -22.34 -57.42
CA ALA A 380 11.40 -22.62 -56.62
C ALA A 380 12.35 -21.41 -56.53
N SER A 381 12.42 -20.58 -57.58
CA SER A 381 13.15 -19.30 -57.55
C SER A 381 12.48 -18.31 -56.59
N ASN A 382 11.16 -18.17 -56.65
CA ASN A 382 10.41 -17.27 -55.77
C ASN A 382 10.50 -17.70 -54.30
N VAL A 383 10.39 -19.00 -53.99
CA VAL A 383 10.57 -19.53 -52.63
C VAL A 383 11.98 -19.21 -52.09
N LYS A 384 13.03 -19.29 -52.91
CA LYS A 384 14.39 -18.88 -52.51
C LYS A 384 14.52 -17.38 -52.27
N VAL A 385 13.77 -16.55 -52.99
CA VAL A 385 13.71 -15.10 -52.76
C VAL A 385 12.97 -14.78 -51.47
N TYR A 386 11.88 -15.49 -51.17
CA TYR A 386 11.18 -15.38 -49.88
C TYR A 386 12.08 -15.78 -48.72
N ASP A 387 12.77 -16.92 -48.83
CA ASP A 387 13.67 -17.43 -47.80
C ASP A 387 14.83 -16.46 -47.51
N ARG A 388 15.46 -15.90 -48.56
CA ARG A 388 16.50 -14.87 -48.40
C ARG A 388 15.97 -13.58 -47.79
N THR A 389 14.79 -13.12 -48.19
CA THR A 389 14.19 -11.89 -47.67
C THR A 389 13.77 -12.05 -46.21
N LEU A 390 13.21 -13.20 -45.84
CA LEU A 390 12.87 -13.53 -44.45
C LEU A 390 14.11 -13.67 -43.58
N LYS A 391 15.19 -14.29 -44.09
CA LYS A 391 16.48 -14.38 -43.40
C LYS A 391 17.08 -12.99 -43.18
N HIS A 392 17.10 -12.13 -44.20
CA HIS A 392 17.60 -10.76 -44.08
C HIS A 392 16.75 -9.93 -43.10
N LEU A 393 15.43 -10.11 -43.10
CA LEU A 393 14.54 -9.46 -42.14
C LEU A 393 14.79 -9.96 -40.71
N SER A 394 14.98 -11.27 -40.53
CA SER A 394 15.32 -11.85 -39.23
C SER A 394 16.65 -11.30 -38.72
N GLU A 395 17.71 -11.34 -39.53
CA GLU A 395 19.03 -10.81 -39.17
C GLU A 395 18.97 -9.31 -38.85
N TYR A 396 18.21 -8.55 -39.64
CA TYR A 396 18.00 -7.12 -39.42
C TYR A 396 17.24 -6.84 -38.13
N LEU A 397 16.13 -7.55 -37.84
CA LEU A 397 15.36 -7.41 -36.61
C LEU A 397 16.17 -7.82 -35.37
N THR A 398 16.99 -8.86 -35.48
CA THR A 398 17.91 -9.28 -34.41
C THR A 398 18.98 -8.22 -34.14
N GLY A 399 19.58 -7.63 -35.19
CA GLY A 399 20.52 -6.52 -35.06
C GLY A 399 19.88 -5.31 -34.38
N LEU A 400 18.68 -4.93 -34.83
CA LEU A 400 17.86 -3.87 -34.24
C LEU A 400 17.58 -4.09 -32.75
N SER A 401 17.22 -5.33 -32.38
CA SER A 401 16.93 -5.70 -30.99
C SER A 401 18.17 -5.60 -30.11
N ASN A 402 19.32 -6.06 -30.59
CA ASN A 402 20.58 -6.04 -29.84
C ASN A 402 21.10 -4.62 -29.67
N ASP A 403 21.11 -3.82 -30.74
CA ASP A 403 21.57 -2.42 -30.71
C ASP A 403 20.70 -1.56 -29.78
N LEU A 404 19.37 -1.77 -29.79
CA LEU A 404 18.46 -1.05 -28.89
C LEU A 404 18.70 -1.46 -27.42
N SER A 405 18.94 -2.75 -27.17
CA SER A 405 19.23 -3.29 -25.83
C SER A 405 20.54 -2.76 -25.26
N ASP A 406 21.62 -2.76 -26.06
CA ASP A 406 22.93 -2.26 -25.64
C ASP A 406 22.89 -0.75 -25.39
N SER A 407 22.16 -0.01 -26.24
CA SER A 407 21.99 1.42 -26.09
C SER A 407 21.18 1.77 -24.83
N LEU A 408 20.12 1.02 -24.53
CA LEU A 408 19.33 1.17 -23.30
C LEU A 408 20.17 0.87 -22.05
N MET A 409 20.96 -0.20 -22.09
CA MET A 409 21.86 -0.59 -21.00
C MET A 409 22.89 0.52 -20.72
N HIS A 410 23.43 1.15 -21.76
CA HIS A 410 24.36 2.26 -21.64
C HIS A 410 23.68 3.50 -21.02
N THR A 411 22.46 3.87 -21.46
CA THR A 411 21.68 4.97 -20.87
C THR A 411 21.35 4.72 -19.40
N LEU A 412 20.93 3.51 -19.05
CA LEU A 412 20.69 3.13 -17.65
C LEU A 412 21.96 3.21 -16.79
N GLY A 413 23.12 2.84 -17.33
CA GLY A 413 24.41 2.98 -16.66
C GLY A 413 24.77 4.44 -16.34
N VAL A 414 24.55 5.36 -17.29
CA VAL A 414 24.79 6.79 -17.06
C VAL A 414 23.78 7.36 -16.06
N ILE A 415 22.49 6.98 -16.13
CA ILE A 415 21.47 7.39 -15.15
C ILE A 415 21.80 6.89 -13.74
N ALA A 416 22.30 5.66 -13.60
CA ALA A 416 22.75 5.13 -12.31
C ALA A 416 23.92 5.95 -11.73
N SER A 417 24.86 6.41 -12.57
CA SER A 417 25.95 7.30 -12.13
C SER A 417 25.48 8.69 -11.68
N LEU A 418 24.29 9.13 -12.14
CA LEU A 418 23.66 10.38 -11.69
C LEU A 418 22.95 10.22 -10.33
N TYR A 419 22.49 9.00 -9.99
CA TYR A 419 21.89 8.69 -8.69
C TYR A 419 22.86 8.87 -7.51
N ASP A 420 24.17 8.79 -7.75
CA ASP A 420 25.21 9.05 -6.74
C ASP A 420 25.22 10.50 -6.24
N PHE A 421 24.62 11.45 -6.97
CA PHE A 421 24.43 12.82 -6.50
C PHE A 421 23.38 12.92 -5.37
N LYS A 422 22.32 12.11 -5.42
CA LYS A 422 21.30 12.02 -4.36
C LYS A 422 21.88 11.43 -3.06
N LEU A 423 23.03 10.76 -3.16
CA LEU A 423 23.82 10.23 -2.06
C LEU A 423 24.98 11.16 -1.63
N GLU A 424 25.03 12.41 -2.12
CA GLU A 424 26.09 13.41 -1.86
C GLU A 424 27.51 12.99 -2.28
N ARG A 425 27.67 12.01 -3.18
CA ARG A 425 28.99 11.46 -3.58
C ARG A 425 29.62 12.12 -4.81
N CYS A 426 28.95 13.07 -5.45
CA CYS A 426 29.39 13.70 -6.70
C CYS A 426 29.08 15.21 -6.71
N SER A 427 29.85 15.99 -7.49
CA SER A 427 29.65 17.44 -7.64
C SER A 427 28.54 17.79 -8.65
N ALA A 428 27.94 18.98 -8.50
CA ALA A 428 26.91 19.48 -9.40
C ALA A 428 27.37 19.60 -10.87
N ASP A 429 28.64 19.94 -11.11
CA ASP A 429 29.20 20.02 -12.47
C ASP A 429 29.32 18.64 -13.13
N ARG A 430 29.60 17.60 -12.34
CA ARG A 430 29.66 16.21 -12.81
C ARG A 430 28.28 15.69 -13.21
N VAL A 431 27.24 16.10 -12.48
CA VAL A 431 25.83 15.82 -12.81
C VAL A 431 25.39 16.54 -14.07
N LYS A 432 25.72 17.83 -14.21
CA LYS A 432 25.42 18.60 -15.44
C LYS A 432 26.08 17.98 -16.67
N SER A 433 27.33 17.54 -16.55
CA SER A 433 28.04 16.83 -17.62
C SER A 433 27.36 15.50 -17.97
N GLY A 434 27.00 14.69 -16.96
CA GLY A 434 26.31 13.42 -17.20
C GLY A 434 24.91 13.60 -17.79
N LEU A 435 24.17 14.65 -17.40
CA LEU A 435 22.87 14.97 -17.99
C LEU A 435 22.99 15.43 -19.46
N ALA A 436 24.04 16.19 -19.79
CA ALA A 436 24.34 16.56 -21.17
C ALA A 436 24.70 15.33 -22.02
N GLU A 437 25.42 14.37 -21.44
CA GLU A 437 25.75 13.09 -22.09
C GLU A 437 24.52 12.22 -22.32
N VAL A 438 23.61 12.12 -21.32
CA VAL A 438 22.30 11.44 -21.48
C VAL A 438 21.47 12.10 -22.58
N LYS A 439 21.39 13.44 -22.61
CA LYS A 439 20.67 14.17 -23.64
C LYS A 439 21.21 13.87 -25.04
N GLN A 440 22.53 13.93 -25.21
CA GLN A 440 23.18 13.64 -26.49
C GLN A 440 22.97 12.18 -26.91
N MET A 441 22.93 11.26 -25.95
CA MET A 441 22.67 9.85 -26.21
C MET A 441 21.23 9.60 -26.65
N ILE A 442 20.25 10.24 -26.01
CA ILE A 442 18.83 10.18 -26.41
C ILE A 442 18.65 10.75 -27.82
N GLU A 443 19.31 11.86 -28.16
CA GLU A 443 19.25 12.44 -29.51
C GLU A 443 19.82 11.49 -30.58
N ARG A 444 20.93 10.79 -30.28
CA ARG A 444 21.48 9.74 -31.15
C ARG A 444 20.54 8.55 -31.29
N GLN A 445 19.96 8.07 -30.18
CA GLN A 445 18.99 6.97 -30.18
C GLN A 445 17.75 7.29 -30.99
N HIS A 446 17.19 8.49 -30.81
CA HIS A 446 16.04 8.97 -31.58
C HIS A 446 16.37 9.02 -33.08
N SER A 447 17.55 9.51 -33.45
CA SER A 447 18.00 9.54 -34.84
C SER A 447 18.14 8.12 -35.44
N ALA A 448 18.73 7.19 -34.69
CA ALA A 448 18.85 5.79 -35.11
C ALA A 448 17.48 5.11 -35.25
N ALA A 449 16.55 5.36 -34.33
CA ALA A 449 15.19 4.84 -34.41
C ALA A 449 14.45 5.33 -35.67
N LEU A 450 14.61 6.60 -36.04
CA LEU A 450 14.05 7.14 -37.29
C LEU A 450 14.63 6.47 -38.54
N THR A 451 15.94 6.20 -38.56
CA THR A 451 16.58 5.45 -39.65
C THR A 451 16.03 4.04 -39.75
N ASN A 452 15.87 3.36 -38.62
CA ASN A 452 15.36 2.00 -38.57
C ASN A 452 13.90 1.91 -39.03
N ILE A 453 13.05 2.87 -38.62
CA ILE A 453 11.66 2.98 -39.09
C ILE A 453 11.61 3.15 -40.62
N SER A 454 12.50 3.97 -41.18
CA SER A 454 12.61 4.16 -42.63
C SER A 454 12.97 2.85 -43.36
N GLN A 455 13.92 2.09 -42.83
CA GLN A 455 14.34 0.80 -43.39
C GLN A 455 13.26 -0.29 -43.28
N VAL A 456 12.54 -0.34 -42.15
CA VAL A 456 11.38 -1.25 -41.98
C VAL A 456 10.27 -0.89 -42.97
N ARG A 457 9.95 0.39 -43.14
CA ARG A 457 8.98 0.85 -44.15
C ARG A 457 9.40 0.45 -45.56
N GLY A 458 10.67 0.67 -45.92
CA GLY A 458 11.18 0.27 -47.24
C GLY A 458 11.05 -1.23 -47.47
N THR A 459 11.31 -2.04 -46.45
CA THR A 459 11.13 -3.50 -46.52
C THR A 459 9.66 -3.90 -46.65
N LEU A 460 8.76 -3.23 -45.92
CA LEU A 460 7.31 -3.45 -46.03
C LEU A 460 6.80 -3.14 -47.44
N THR A 461 7.26 -2.05 -48.06
CA THR A 461 6.90 -1.71 -49.44
C THR A 461 7.35 -2.78 -50.45
N ILE A 462 8.52 -3.41 -50.22
CA ILE A 462 8.96 -4.54 -51.06
C ILE A 462 8.00 -5.72 -50.90
N PHE A 463 7.59 -6.06 -49.67
CA PHE A 463 6.61 -7.12 -49.43
C PHE A 463 5.25 -6.82 -50.06
N GLU A 464 4.74 -5.60 -49.93
CA GLU A 464 3.49 -5.17 -50.57
C GLU A 464 3.54 -5.34 -52.10
N GLY A 465 4.67 -4.98 -52.73
CA GLY A 465 4.90 -5.21 -54.15
C GLY A 465 4.84 -6.70 -54.52
N ILE A 466 5.52 -7.55 -53.74
CA ILE A 466 5.52 -9.00 -53.97
C ILE A 466 4.11 -9.60 -53.80
N PHE A 467 3.34 -9.16 -52.79
CA PHE A 467 1.96 -9.62 -52.60
C PHE A 467 1.05 -9.20 -53.75
N LYS A 468 1.25 -7.99 -54.28
CA LYS A 468 0.52 -7.50 -55.45
C LYS A 468 0.82 -8.35 -56.69
N ASP A 469 2.11 -8.64 -56.94
CA ASP A 469 2.54 -9.49 -58.06
C ASP A 469 1.98 -10.92 -57.94
N TYR A 470 1.99 -11.49 -56.73
CA TYR A 470 1.37 -12.79 -56.44
C TYR A 470 -0.14 -12.79 -56.69
N THR A 471 -0.83 -11.73 -56.25
CA THR A 471 -2.28 -11.56 -56.46
C THR A 471 -2.62 -11.44 -57.95
N GLU A 472 -1.80 -10.75 -58.74
CA GLU A 472 -1.96 -10.68 -60.19
C GLU A 472 -1.71 -12.03 -60.87
N LEU A 473 -0.72 -12.81 -60.41
CA LEU A 473 -0.48 -14.18 -60.89
C LEU A 473 -1.67 -15.10 -60.60
N LEU A 474 -2.26 -15.00 -59.41
CA LEU A 474 -3.48 -15.73 -59.03
C LEU A 474 -4.66 -15.40 -59.96
N LYS A 475 -4.88 -14.11 -60.24
CA LYS A 475 -5.92 -13.66 -61.19
C LYS A 475 -5.68 -14.19 -62.62
N LYS A 476 -4.42 -14.27 -63.06
CA LYS A 476 -4.05 -14.86 -64.37
C LYS A 476 -4.23 -16.39 -64.41
N SER A 477 -4.03 -17.09 -63.30
CA SER A 477 -4.29 -18.54 -63.22
C SER A 477 -5.79 -18.89 -63.21
N LEU A 478 -6.64 -18.01 -62.65
CA LEU A 478 -8.11 -18.20 -62.61
C LEU A 478 -8.81 -17.96 -63.95
N THR A 479 -8.13 -17.36 -64.94
CA THR A 479 -8.69 -17.01 -66.26
C THR A 479 -8.40 -18.04 -67.36
N LYS A 480 -7.62 -19.09 -67.08
CA LYS A 480 -7.48 -20.27 -67.96
C LYS A 480 -8.50 -21.33 -67.57
N GLN A 481 -9.64 -21.35 -68.25
CA GLN A 481 -10.57 -22.49 -68.23
C GLN A 481 -10.07 -23.60 -69.17
N GLU A 482 -10.00 -24.83 -68.65
CA GLU A 482 -10.32 -26.07 -69.39
C GLU A 482 -10.91 -27.12 -68.40
N PRO A 483 -11.64 -28.15 -68.88
CA PRO A 483 -12.89 -28.63 -68.26
C PRO A 483 -12.75 -29.77 -67.22
N LYS A 484 -13.70 -29.78 -66.28
CA LYS A 484 -14.16 -30.79 -65.28
C LYS A 484 -13.67 -32.25 -65.40
N PRO A 485 -13.48 -32.94 -64.25
CA PRO A 485 -14.63 -33.58 -63.57
C PRO A 485 -14.77 -33.31 -62.06
N GLN A 486 -16.03 -33.14 -61.63
CA GLN A 486 -16.48 -32.92 -60.24
C GLN A 486 -16.87 -34.26 -59.59
N SER A 487 -16.15 -34.68 -58.54
CA SER A 487 -16.69 -35.50 -57.44
C SER A 487 -15.75 -35.53 -56.22
N GLN A 488 -14.46 -35.83 -56.42
CA GLN A 488 -13.48 -35.94 -55.32
C GLN A 488 -13.23 -34.64 -54.55
N SER A 489 -13.27 -33.48 -55.21
CA SER A 489 -13.03 -32.18 -54.57
C SER A 489 -14.12 -31.80 -53.56
N VAL A 490 -15.37 -32.22 -53.79
CA VAL A 490 -16.48 -31.94 -52.87
C VAL A 490 -16.36 -32.81 -51.63
N GLU A 491 -16.01 -34.09 -51.77
CA GLU A 491 -15.76 -34.99 -50.64
C GLU A 491 -14.58 -34.55 -49.78
N GLN A 492 -13.50 -34.07 -50.40
CA GLN A 492 -12.34 -33.53 -49.66
C GLN A 492 -12.68 -32.26 -48.90
N LEU A 493 -13.47 -31.35 -49.50
CA LEU A 493 -13.94 -30.13 -48.83
C LEU A 493 -14.92 -30.45 -47.70
N SER A 494 -15.82 -31.41 -47.89
CA SER A 494 -16.73 -31.89 -46.83
C SER A 494 -15.96 -32.54 -45.69
N ALA A 495 -14.94 -33.36 -45.97
CA ALA A 495 -14.08 -33.95 -44.94
C ALA A 495 -13.29 -32.88 -44.18
N ALA A 496 -12.76 -31.86 -44.87
CA ALA A 496 -12.06 -30.75 -44.24
C ALA A 496 -12.98 -29.89 -43.34
N LEU A 497 -14.22 -29.65 -43.76
CA LEU A 497 -15.24 -28.97 -42.95
C LEU A 497 -15.60 -29.76 -41.69
N VAL A 498 -15.76 -31.08 -41.80
CA VAL A 498 -16.01 -31.94 -40.64
C VAL A 498 -14.82 -31.95 -39.68
N ALA A 499 -13.59 -32.04 -40.20
CA ALA A 499 -12.37 -31.98 -39.39
C ALA A 499 -12.23 -30.63 -38.66
N ARG A 500 -12.53 -29.52 -39.34
CA ARG A 500 -12.57 -28.19 -38.70
C ARG A 500 -13.68 -28.07 -37.66
N GLY A 501 -14.85 -28.67 -37.90
CA GLY A 501 -15.93 -28.71 -36.90
C GLY A 501 -15.53 -29.49 -35.64
N GLN A 502 -14.82 -30.61 -35.80
CA GLN A 502 -14.27 -31.38 -34.67
C GLN A 502 -13.18 -30.60 -33.92
N GLU A 503 -12.33 -29.85 -34.62
CA GLU A 503 -11.31 -29.01 -34.02
C GLU A 503 -11.93 -27.85 -33.21
N ILE A 504 -12.98 -27.21 -33.74
CA ILE A 504 -13.72 -26.17 -33.03
C ILE A 504 -14.36 -26.75 -31.76
N GLN A 505 -15.01 -27.90 -31.84
CA GLN A 505 -15.60 -28.56 -30.66
C GLN A 505 -14.53 -28.88 -29.59
N ALA A 506 -13.37 -29.40 -30.01
CA ALA A 506 -12.27 -29.69 -29.10
C ALA A 506 -11.69 -28.43 -28.44
N LEU A 507 -11.65 -27.31 -29.16
CA LEU A 507 -11.23 -26.02 -28.62
C LEU A 507 -12.27 -25.44 -27.65
N GLU A 508 -13.56 -25.58 -27.93
CA GLU A 508 -14.65 -25.18 -27.04
C GLU A 508 -14.61 -25.97 -25.73
N ASP A 509 -14.43 -27.29 -25.79
CA ASP A 509 -14.30 -28.14 -24.60
C ASP A 509 -13.07 -27.75 -23.76
N ARG A 510 -11.96 -27.39 -24.42
CA ARG A 510 -10.74 -26.93 -23.73
C ARG A 510 -10.91 -25.54 -23.11
N LEU A 511 -11.64 -24.64 -23.76
CA LEU A 511 -12.00 -23.33 -23.20
C LEU A 511 -12.90 -23.48 -21.97
N ALA A 512 -13.88 -24.39 -22.01
CA ALA A 512 -14.71 -24.70 -20.86
C ALA A 512 -13.88 -25.24 -19.68
N ALA A 513 -12.94 -26.16 -19.95
CA ALA A 513 -12.04 -26.67 -18.92
C ALA A 513 -11.11 -25.58 -18.32
N LEU A 514 -10.57 -24.69 -19.17
CA LEU A 514 -9.74 -23.57 -18.71
C LEU A 514 -10.54 -22.56 -17.89
N LYS A 515 -11.82 -22.35 -18.21
CA LYS A 515 -12.71 -21.48 -17.44
C LYS A 515 -12.90 -22.02 -16.01
N ASN A 516 -13.13 -23.32 -15.85
CA ASN A 516 -13.24 -23.94 -14.52
C ASN A 516 -11.95 -23.77 -13.70
N TYR A 517 -10.78 -23.92 -14.33
CA TYR A 517 -9.48 -23.72 -13.66
C TYR A 517 -9.28 -22.26 -13.20
N LYS A 518 -9.80 -21.29 -13.96
CA LYS A 518 -9.77 -19.89 -13.58
C LYS A 518 -10.61 -19.64 -12.33
N ASP A 519 -11.81 -20.21 -12.28
CA ASP A 519 -12.71 -20.08 -11.12
C ASP A 519 -12.07 -20.70 -9.85
N ASP A 520 -11.38 -21.84 -9.98
CA ASP A 520 -10.62 -22.45 -8.88
C ASP A 520 -9.45 -21.56 -8.41
N CYS A 521 -8.72 -20.93 -9.34
CA CYS A 521 -7.66 -19.98 -8.99
C CYS A 521 -8.19 -18.75 -8.25
N GLU A 522 -9.37 -18.24 -8.63
CA GLU A 522 -10.02 -17.12 -7.94
C GLU A 522 -10.44 -17.53 -6.52
N LEU A 523 -10.99 -18.73 -6.35
CA LEU A 523 -11.34 -19.28 -5.03
C LEU A 523 -10.11 -19.47 -4.13
N LEU A 524 -9.05 -20.09 -4.65
CA LEU A 524 -7.79 -20.30 -3.93
C LEU A 524 -7.15 -18.98 -3.52
N LYS A 525 -7.22 -17.95 -4.38
CA LYS A 525 -6.71 -16.63 -4.07
C LYS A 525 -7.50 -15.98 -2.93
N ALA A 526 -8.83 -16.04 -2.97
CA ALA A 526 -9.67 -15.58 -1.88
C ALA A 526 -9.38 -16.30 -0.56
N GLN A 527 -9.11 -17.62 -0.61
CA GLN A 527 -8.73 -18.40 0.56
C GLN A 527 -7.37 -17.96 1.15
N VAL A 528 -6.38 -17.69 0.30
CA VAL A 528 -5.07 -17.16 0.75
C VAL A 528 -5.22 -15.78 1.38
N ASP A 529 -6.03 -14.90 0.78
CA ASP A 529 -6.26 -13.56 1.30
C ASP A 529 -6.97 -13.61 2.68
N LEU A 530 -7.94 -14.52 2.86
CA LEU A 530 -8.60 -14.75 4.14
C LEU A 530 -7.61 -15.24 5.20
N TYR A 531 -6.81 -16.27 4.91
CA TYR A 531 -5.82 -16.79 5.85
C TYR A 531 -4.75 -15.78 6.21
N LYS A 532 -4.37 -14.92 5.26
CA LYS A 532 -3.46 -13.82 5.53
C LYS A 532 -4.09 -12.82 6.51
N SER A 533 -5.34 -12.42 6.28
CA SER A 533 -6.07 -11.52 7.18
C SER A 533 -6.20 -12.12 8.58
N ASP A 534 -6.58 -13.40 8.69
CA ASP A 534 -6.72 -14.09 9.98
C ASP A 534 -5.37 -14.19 10.72
N PHE A 535 -4.30 -14.48 9.98
CA PHE A 535 -2.95 -14.52 10.55
C PHE A 535 -2.50 -13.16 11.06
N GLU A 536 -2.76 -12.08 10.32
CA GLU A 536 -2.42 -10.72 10.73
C GLU A 536 -3.20 -10.29 11.97
N ALA A 537 -4.51 -10.60 12.05
CA ALA A 537 -5.33 -10.33 13.22
C ALA A 537 -4.87 -11.11 14.47
N GLU A 538 -4.54 -12.40 14.32
CA GLU A 538 -3.98 -13.21 15.42
C GLU A 538 -2.62 -12.67 15.87
N ARG A 539 -1.78 -12.20 14.93
CA ARG A 539 -0.48 -11.60 15.26
C ARG A 539 -0.65 -10.33 16.08
N GLU A 540 -1.53 -9.43 15.66
CA GLU A 540 -1.84 -8.19 16.38
C GLU A 540 -2.38 -8.48 17.79
N SER A 541 -3.32 -9.43 17.90
CA SER A 541 -3.85 -9.87 19.20
C SER A 541 -2.74 -10.42 20.12
N ARG A 542 -1.82 -11.21 19.57
CA ARG A 542 -0.67 -11.72 20.33
C ARG A 542 0.31 -10.66 20.77
N GLU A 543 0.62 -9.69 19.91
CA GLU A 543 1.48 -8.55 20.23
C GLU A 543 0.86 -7.73 21.37
N GLN A 544 -0.46 -7.49 21.32
CA GLN A 544 -1.19 -6.81 22.38
C GLN A 544 -1.13 -7.60 23.70
N MET A 545 -1.46 -8.90 23.69
CA MET A 545 -1.37 -9.74 24.88
C MET A 545 0.05 -9.80 25.47
N ALA A 546 1.08 -9.80 24.61
CA ALA A 546 2.47 -9.77 25.07
C ALA A 546 2.80 -8.45 25.79
N SER A 547 2.34 -7.32 25.25
CA SER A 547 2.51 -6.01 25.89
C SER A 547 1.77 -5.91 27.23
N GLU A 548 0.52 -6.40 27.31
CA GLU A 548 -0.26 -6.43 28.55
C GLU A 548 0.39 -7.33 29.60
N LYS A 549 0.92 -8.49 29.19
CA LYS A 549 1.68 -9.38 30.07
C LYS A 549 2.92 -8.69 30.63
N GLU A 550 3.65 -7.92 29.83
CA GLU A 550 4.83 -7.19 30.28
C GLU A 550 4.47 -6.07 31.27
N ASN A 551 3.38 -5.35 31.02
CA ASN A 551 2.84 -4.34 31.93
C ASN A 551 2.48 -4.97 33.28
N ILE A 552 1.69 -6.03 33.29
CA ILE A 552 1.30 -6.75 34.52
C ILE A 552 2.54 -7.30 35.24
N ALA A 553 3.52 -7.84 34.52
CA ALA A 553 4.76 -8.33 35.13
C ALA A 553 5.59 -7.20 35.76
N THR A 554 5.54 -6.00 35.21
CA THR A 554 6.20 -4.81 35.74
C THR A 554 5.48 -4.29 36.98
N ASP A 555 4.16 -4.25 36.96
CA ASP A 555 3.32 -3.88 38.10
C ASP A 555 3.50 -4.85 39.26
N LEU A 556 3.53 -6.15 38.98
CA LEU A 556 3.79 -7.19 39.97
C LEU A 556 5.17 -7.00 40.63
N ARG A 557 6.22 -6.74 39.84
CA ARG A 557 7.57 -6.46 40.36
C ARG A 557 7.58 -5.21 41.25
N THR A 558 6.85 -4.18 40.87
CA THR A 558 6.75 -2.92 41.62
C THR A 558 6.00 -3.12 42.94
N ALA A 559 4.87 -3.84 42.90
CA ALA A 559 4.09 -4.19 44.09
C ALA A 559 4.91 -5.08 45.05
N GLN A 560 5.61 -6.08 44.53
CA GLN A 560 6.51 -6.94 45.33
C GLN A 560 7.61 -6.13 46.01
N ARG A 561 8.24 -5.18 45.29
CA ARG A 561 9.26 -4.30 45.88
C ARG A 561 8.69 -3.44 47.01
N LYS A 562 7.48 -2.88 46.81
CA LYS A 562 6.80 -2.09 47.84
C LYS A 562 6.41 -2.94 49.06
N ILE A 563 5.97 -4.18 48.86
CA ILE A 563 5.72 -5.11 49.95
C ILE A 563 7.01 -5.41 50.72
N GLN A 564 8.14 -5.66 50.03
CA GLN A 564 9.43 -5.88 50.67
C GLN A 564 9.89 -4.67 51.49
N GLU A 565 9.75 -3.46 50.92
CA GLU A 565 10.08 -2.21 51.59
C GLU A 565 9.23 -1.96 52.84
N LEU A 566 7.91 -2.12 52.74
CA LEU A 566 7.01 -2.01 53.89
C LEU A 566 7.28 -3.09 54.95
N THR A 567 7.65 -4.31 54.52
CA THR A 567 8.04 -5.38 55.44
C THR A 567 9.33 -5.03 56.18
N ALA A 568 10.32 -4.47 55.48
CA ALA A 568 11.56 -3.99 56.08
C ALA A 568 11.32 -2.83 57.06
N GLN A 569 10.48 -1.87 56.70
CA GLN A 569 10.07 -0.76 57.59
C GLN A 569 9.34 -1.29 58.84
N LEU A 570 8.45 -2.28 58.70
CA LEU A 570 7.79 -2.93 59.84
C LEU A 570 8.78 -3.67 60.74
N ASP A 571 9.77 -4.37 60.18
CA ASP A 571 10.83 -5.02 60.95
C ASP A 571 11.75 -3.99 61.63
N GLU A 572 12.04 -2.85 61.00
CA GLU A 572 12.80 -1.75 61.61
C GLU A 572 12.03 -1.11 62.78
N ILE A 573 10.73 -0.89 62.64
CA ILE A 573 9.84 -0.44 63.73
C ILE A 573 9.80 -1.50 64.85
N ARG A 574 9.83 -2.80 64.53
CA ARG A 574 9.92 -3.88 65.53
C ARG A 574 11.18 -3.77 66.38
N ILE A 575 12.31 -3.41 65.76
CA ILE A 575 13.62 -3.27 66.42
C ILE A 575 13.67 -1.98 67.26
N LEU A 576 13.20 -0.87 66.71
CA LEU A 576 13.28 0.46 67.35
C LEU A 576 12.20 0.70 68.41
N SER A 577 11.01 0.12 68.26
CA SER A 577 9.90 0.27 69.21
C SER A 577 9.08 -1.02 69.37
N PRO A 578 9.57 -1.95 70.20
CA PRO A 578 8.92 -3.26 70.38
C PRO A 578 7.48 -3.17 70.92
N SER A 579 7.19 -2.17 71.75
CA SER A 579 5.86 -1.97 72.36
C SER A 579 4.83 -1.46 71.35
N LEU A 580 5.21 -0.53 70.45
CA LEU A 580 4.35 0.00 69.38
C LEU A 580 4.11 -1.04 68.28
N HIS A 581 5.14 -1.78 67.87
CA HIS A 581 4.99 -2.88 66.92
C HIS A 581 4.00 -3.94 67.43
N SER A 582 4.02 -4.23 68.74
CA SER A 582 3.04 -5.16 69.33
C SER A 582 1.61 -4.61 69.29
N SER A 583 1.40 -3.30 69.45
CA SER A 583 0.07 -2.68 69.50
C SER A 583 -0.61 -2.56 68.12
N VAL A 584 0.20 -2.47 67.04
CA VAL A 584 -0.29 -2.38 65.65
C VAL A 584 -0.55 -3.77 65.05
N THR A 585 0.31 -4.76 65.33
CA THR A 585 0.14 -6.13 64.80
C THR A 585 -0.89 -6.96 65.58
N THR A 586 -1.29 -6.54 66.78
CA THR A 586 -2.27 -7.27 67.63
C THR A 586 -3.71 -6.82 67.45
N LYS A 587 -4.00 -5.72 66.74
CA LYS A 587 -5.37 -5.20 66.58
C LYS A 587 -6.22 -5.85 65.48
N GLY A 588 -5.70 -6.86 64.79
CA GLY A 588 -6.41 -7.56 63.71
C GLY A 588 -6.59 -9.05 63.95
N ARG A 589 -7.13 -9.47 65.10
CA ARG A 589 -7.63 -10.85 65.27
C ARG A 589 -9.06 -10.82 65.82
N PRO A 590 -10.10 -11.14 65.02
CA PRO A 590 -11.40 -11.43 65.58
C PRO A 590 -11.26 -12.73 66.39
N SER A 591 -11.52 -12.62 67.68
CA SER A 591 -11.74 -13.77 68.56
C SER A 591 -13.09 -14.39 68.21
N SER A 592 -13.08 -15.39 67.32
CA SER A 592 -14.01 -16.51 67.44
C SER A 592 -13.32 -17.60 68.26
N SER A 593 -13.93 -17.85 69.41
CA SER A 593 -14.00 -19.08 70.21
C SER A 593 -12.90 -20.14 70.07
N ALA A 594 -12.35 -20.48 71.24
CA ALA A 594 -11.51 -21.62 71.52
C ALA A 594 -11.93 -22.95 70.85
N THR A 595 -10.95 -23.70 70.34
CA THR A 595 -10.72 -25.07 70.81
C THR A 595 -9.22 -25.43 70.72
N ALA A 596 -8.63 -25.64 71.90
CA ALA A 596 -7.47 -26.46 72.28
C ALA A 596 -6.19 -26.53 71.40
N LEU A 597 -5.11 -26.02 72.00
CA LEU A 597 -3.68 -26.40 71.87
C LEU A 597 -3.44 -27.93 72.07
N PRO A 598 -2.28 -28.54 71.70
CA PRO A 598 -0.94 -28.06 72.13
C PRO A 598 0.27 -28.17 71.17
N LYS A 599 1.21 -27.24 71.41
CA LYS A 599 2.66 -27.28 71.13
C LYS A 599 3.37 -28.10 72.22
N PRO A 600 4.60 -28.68 72.05
CA PRO A 600 5.86 -27.91 71.89
C PRO A 600 6.89 -28.68 71.00
N ARG A 601 8.15 -28.31 70.72
CA ARG A 601 9.17 -27.41 71.28
C ARG A 601 10.39 -27.37 70.32
N GLU A 602 11.12 -26.25 70.33
CA GLU A 602 12.56 -26.08 70.06
C GLU A 602 13.18 -26.28 68.65
N THR A 603 13.82 -25.21 68.16
CA THR A 603 14.78 -25.09 67.04
C THR A 603 16.16 -25.67 67.43
N PRO A 604 17.04 -26.15 66.50
CA PRO A 604 17.65 -25.28 65.48
C PRO A 604 18.02 -25.91 64.11
N ALA A 605 18.31 -24.99 63.18
CA ALA A 605 19.18 -25.12 61.99
C ALA A 605 18.67 -25.86 60.74
N ALA A 606 18.57 -25.06 59.66
CA ALA A 606 18.89 -25.37 58.26
C ALA A 606 18.52 -26.76 57.71
N THR A 607 17.45 -26.85 56.91
CA THR A 607 17.48 -27.36 55.53
C THR A 607 16.10 -27.24 54.84
N THR A 608 16.16 -26.99 53.53
CA THR A 608 15.11 -26.97 52.51
C THR A 608 14.02 -28.04 52.66
N ALA A 609 12.74 -27.66 52.55
CA ALA A 609 11.64 -28.61 52.35
C ALA A 609 10.60 -28.07 51.35
N THR A 610 10.58 -28.74 50.21
CA THR A 610 9.59 -28.71 49.12
C THR A 610 8.23 -29.19 49.62
N GLY A 611 7.17 -28.40 49.40
CA GLY A 611 5.80 -28.87 49.56
C GLY A 611 5.42 -29.81 48.42
N ASN A 612 5.11 -31.08 48.73
CA ASN A 612 4.60 -32.06 47.78
C ASN A 612 3.23 -31.61 47.25
N MET A 613 3.19 -31.10 46.02
CA MET A 613 1.94 -30.86 45.28
C MET A 613 1.49 -32.19 44.66
N VAL A 614 0.34 -32.72 45.09
CA VAL A 614 -0.28 -33.90 44.47
C VAL A 614 -1.14 -33.45 43.29
N TYR A 615 -0.73 -33.81 42.08
CA TYR A 615 -1.45 -33.56 40.84
C TYR A 615 -2.56 -34.59 40.63
N LYS A 616 -3.69 -34.18 40.05
CA LYS A 616 -4.83 -35.03 39.70
C LYS A 616 -5.17 -34.87 38.22
N CYS A 617 -5.38 -35.98 37.52
CA CYS A 617 -5.70 -35.97 36.10
C CYS A 617 -7.13 -35.46 35.88
N PRO A 618 -7.33 -34.33 35.18
CA PRO A 618 -8.67 -33.78 34.96
C PRO A 618 -9.52 -34.59 33.97
N LYS A 619 -8.93 -35.49 33.16
CA LYS A 619 -9.70 -36.30 32.20
C LYS A 619 -10.38 -37.50 32.88
N CYS A 620 -9.63 -38.31 33.63
CA CYS A 620 -10.19 -39.50 34.27
C CYS A 620 -10.65 -39.25 35.72
N MET A 621 -10.15 -38.20 36.39
CA MET A 621 -10.35 -37.86 37.80
C MET A 621 -10.01 -38.97 38.82
N LYS A 622 -9.49 -40.11 38.35
CA LYS A 622 -9.18 -41.29 39.15
C LYS A 622 -7.69 -41.41 39.45
N PHE A 623 -6.83 -40.87 38.60
CA PHE A 623 -5.38 -40.91 38.78
C PHE A 623 -4.87 -39.65 39.48
N SER A 624 -4.03 -39.84 40.51
CA SER A 624 -3.35 -38.78 41.26
C SER A 624 -1.89 -39.17 41.49
N SER A 625 -0.97 -38.22 41.38
CA SER A 625 0.47 -38.42 41.62
C SER A 625 1.11 -37.14 42.11
N ASP A 626 2.08 -37.23 43.02
CA ASP A 626 2.89 -36.09 43.47
C ASP A 626 4.08 -35.81 42.55
N GLN A 627 4.29 -36.64 41.53
CA GLN A 627 5.32 -36.45 40.52
C GLN A 627 4.71 -35.94 39.22
N TYR A 628 5.11 -34.73 38.81
CA TYR A 628 4.64 -34.10 37.57
C TYR A 628 4.89 -34.98 36.34
N LYS A 629 6.07 -35.61 36.25
CA LYS A 629 6.43 -36.49 35.12
C LYS A 629 5.47 -37.67 34.96
N VAL A 630 5.08 -38.27 36.08
CA VAL A 630 4.13 -39.40 36.09
C VAL A 630 2.71 -38.94 35.73
N MET A 631 2.36 -37.69 36.05
CA MET A 631 1.09 -37.10 35.63
C MET A 631 1.07 -36.78 34.13
N GLU A 632 2.18 -36.28 33.58
CA GLU A 632 2.38 -36.00 32.16
C GLU A 632 2.22 -37.29 31.33
N ASP A 633 2.96 -38.35 31.68
CA ASP A 633 2.87 -39.65 31.00
C ASP A 633 1.45 -40.27 31.08
N HIS A 634 0.78 -40.13 32.23
CA HIS A 634 -0.61 -40.55 32.36
C HIS A 634 -1.55 -39.71 31.51
N PHE A 635 -1.33 -38.40 31.40
CA PHE A 635 -2.19 -37.50 30.64
C PHE A 635 -2.13 -37.81 29.15
N ASP A 636 -0.93 -38.08 28.62
CA ASP A 636 -0.73 -38.48 27.23
C ASP A 636 -1.44 -39.81 26.93
N PHE A 637 -1.25 -40.83 27.78
CA PHE A 637 -1.96 -42.10 27.61
C PHE A 637 -3.48 -41.95 27.77
N CYS A 638 -3.92 -41.16 28.74
CA CYS A 638 -5.34 -40.94 28.99
C CYS A 638 -5.99 -40.15 27.86
N LEU A 639 -5.24 -39.34 27.10
CA LEU A 639 -5.72 -38.62 25.92
C LEU A 639 -5.95 -39.55 24.72
N ASP A 640 -5.11 -40.59 24.55
CA ASP A 640 -5.10 -41.50 23.41
C ASP A 640 -6.08 -42.68 23.48
N ASP A 641 -6.63 -43.02 24.65
CA ASP A 641 -7.68 -44.05 24.76
C ASP A 641 -9.05 -43.51 24.26
N PHE A 642 -9.47 -43.99 23.08
CA PHE A 642 -10.81 -43.91 22.48
C PHE A 642 -11.45 -45.30 22.33
#